data_AF-A0AAE9ZED9-F1
#
_entry.id   AF-A0AAE9ZED9-F1
#
_cell.length_a   1.000
_cell.length_b   1.000
_cell.length_c   1.000
_cell.angle_alpha   90.00
_cell.angle_beta   90.00
_cell.angle_gamma   90.00
#
_symmetry.space_group_name_H-M   'P 1'
#
loop_
_entity.id
_entity.type
_entity.pdbx_description
1 polymer ?
#
loop_
_entity_poly.entity_id
_entity_poly.type
_entity_poly.pdbx_seq_one_letter_code
_entity_poly.pdbx_strand_id
1 'polypeptide(L)'
;MRFASEVTRRILTGLFALAISVFSVSMSALAAGAINVGVQLEPPNLDPTSGAAAAIDEIVYVNVFEGLTRINEDGSVSPHLATDWTISGNGLVYEFMLRENVTFHDGTAFDANDVVFSLNRAKAPSSTNAQRPIFEQVDKVEAIATNAVRITLKEPLGALPVYLGWGDAVIVAPESAANNASNPIGTGPYKFQRWRKGASVTLNRNANYWGAHTPLDQINFIFIPDPTAAFASLMAGDVDGFPNYPAAENLGLIERDDRFKIITGTGEGEMILAINNGKAPFNDIRVRRALTYAIDKQAVIDAGLFGYGTPIGSHFPPHHPSYIDLSGRYLYDPDEAKRLLREAGFSNGLNVTLTLPPPAYARRGGEVIAAQLEAVGLNVTIRNMEWAQWLDQVFSNKNYDLTIVSHTEPLDIDIYARDNYYFQYKNDDFNSTITKLRGAANKAQRDALFKKAQQILADDAVNVFIASTPKIAVWSKNVEHVWANAPLQANDLTKADVIGRPPLTTQNSTKASLPLWPLFVFAVTTFVIVAVYARASPAFLAARIFSMIGTLFLASLFIFLLIEVAPGDPASFMMGLNADPAALAALKSELGLDKPLPIRYVSWIGGIITGDFGISYTYRIPVTELLAERIWVSLPLALFAFAISTVIGLPAGLFAASLRKKLSGKAIFGAAQAGVAIPNFWLAILLVLFFAVTLQWFSAGGFPGWDAGFLPAMKALLLPAIALALPQAAILTQIMRSATIETLREDYIRTARAKGLNNETVLRKHAMRNAMIPVLTILGLQFSFLLAGSVIIENVFYLPGIGRLVFQSIAQRDLIVVESIVLVLVFSVVIVAFLIDLAYAIVDPRLRRQGARS
;
A
#
# COMPACT_ATOMS: atom_id res chain seq x y z
N MET A 1 -4.89 4.65 -56.75
CA MET A 1 -3.86 3.90 -55.98
C MET A 1 -2.81 4.80 -55.33
N ARG A 2 -2.31 5.87 -55.99
CA ARG A 2 -1.33 6.80 -55.39
C ARG A 2 -1.91 7.66 -54.25
N PHE A 3 -3.10 8.24 -54.42
CA PHE A 3 -3.72 9.14 -53.44
C PHE A 3 -4.07 8.50 -52.09
N ALA A 4 -4.58 7.26 -52.10
CA ALA A 4 -4.86 6.49 -50.88
C ALA A 4 -3.57 6.07 -50.14
N SER A 5 -2.48 5.79 -50.86
CA SER A 5 -1.18 5.56 -50.23
C SER A 5 -0.61 6.84 -49.62
N GLU A 6 -0.93 8.01 -50.17
CA GLU A 6 -0.40 9.31 -49.75
C GLU A 6 -1.11 9.85 -48.50
N VAL A 7 -2.43 9.71 -48.42
CA VAL A 7 -3.21 10.10 -47.24
C VAL A 7 -2.92 9.15 -46.08
N THR A 8 -2.82 7.85 -46.31
CA THR A 8 -2.45 6.88 -45.27
C THR A 8 -1.00 7.03 -44.84
N ARG A 9 -0.08 7.31 -45.77
CA ARG A 9 1.32 7.62 -45.44
C ARG A 9 1.43 8.95 -44.71
N ARG A 10 0.62 9.98 -45.01
CA ARG A 10 0.56 11.26 -44.27
C ARG A 10 -0.11 11.16 -42.90
N ILE A 11 -1.11 10.30 -42.73
CA ILE A 11 -1.74 10.02 -41.43
C ILE A 11 -0.80 9.16 -40.57
N LEU A 12 -0.15 8.13 -41.16
CA LEU A 12 0.85 7.33 -40.47
C LEU A 12 2.12 8.14 -40.17
N THR A 13 2.67 8.92 -41.10
CA THR A 13 3.81 9.82 -40.80
C THR A 13 3.41 10.97 -39.90
N GLY A 14 2.16 11.45 -39.93
CA GLY A 14 1.65 12.44 -38.99
C GLY A 14 1.52 11.88 -37.56
N LEU A 15 1.00 10.66 -37.41
CA LEU A 15 0.92 9.96 -36.13
C LEU A 15 2.30 9.52 -35.62
N PHE A 16 3.22 9.13 -36.52
CA PHE A 16 4.59 8.74 -36.18
C PHE A 16 5.46 9.97 -35.86
N ALA A 17 5.27 11.09 -36.56
CA ALA A 17 5.96 12.35 -36.26
C ALA A 17 5.41 13.03 -34.99
N LEU A 18 4.10 12.94 -34.72
CA LEU A 18 3.50 13.38 -33.47
C LEU A 18 3.93 12.48 -32.30
N ALA A 19 4.05 11.17 -32.51
CA ALA A 19 4.65 10.26 -31.53
C ALA A 19 6.11 10.65 -31.26
N ILE A 20 6.95 10.82 -32.30
CA ILE A 20 8.38 11.16 -32.16
C ILE A 20 8.60 12.55 -31.53
N SER A 21 7.74 13.53 -31.81
CA SER A 21 7.84 14.86 -31.17
C SER A 21 7.34 14.87 -29.72
N VAL A 22 6.50 13.91 -29.32
CA VAL A 22 6.18 13.65 -27.90
C VAL A 22 7.30 12.84 -27.21
N PHE A 23 8.06 12.03 -27.95
CA PHE A 23 9.23 11.28 -27.44
C PHE A 23 10.46 12.17 -27.18
N SER A 24 10.49 13.39 -27.72
CA SER A 24 11.66 14.29 -27.64
C SER A 24 11.77 15.08 -26.33
N VAL A 25 10.83 14.94 -25.39
CA VAL A 25 10.96 15.51 -24.04
C VAL A 25 11.47 14.42 -23.09
N SER A 26 12.77 14.17 -23.19
CA SER A 26 13.61 13.55 -22.16
C SER A 26 14.28 14.72 -21.44
N MET A 27 14.34 14.85 -20.12
CA MET A 27 14.62 13.86 -19.09
C MET A 27 13.57 13.94 -17.99
N SER A 28 13.49 12.86 -17.21
CA SER A 28 12.89 12.81 -15.89
C SER A 28 12.84 14.19 -15.25
N ALA A 29 11.63 14.68 -14.98
CA ALA A 29 11.48 15.58 -13.85
C ALA A 29 11.70 14.73 -12.60
N LEU A 30 12.95 14.29 -12.40
CA LEU A 30 13.56 14.26 -11.08
C LEU A 30 13.35 15.70 -10.62
N ALA A 31 12.27 15.90 -9.85
CA ALA A 31 11.96 17.21 -9.34
C ALA A 31 13.23 17.69 -8.63
N ALA A 32 13.82 18.76 -9.16
CA ALA A 32 15.04 19.35 -8.66
C ALA A 32 14.91 19.47 -7.12
N GLY A 33 15.79 18.92 -6.29
CA GLY A 33 15.72 19.05 -4.83
C GLY A 33 14.68 18.16 -4.12
N ALA A 34 13.93 17.31 -4.83
CA ALA A 34 13.02 16.34 -4.23
C ALA A 34 13.65 14.94 -4.11
N ILE A 35 13.20 14.14 -3.14
CA ILE A 35 13.44 12.69 -3.09
C ILE A 35 12.11 11.93 -3.20
N ASN A 36 12.08 10.85 -3.99
CA ASN A 36 10.95 9.94 -4.11
C ASN A 36 11.26 8.67 -3.32
N VAL A 37 10.59 8.47 -2.20
CA VAL A 37 10.80 7.34 -1.29
C VAL A 37 9.65 6.36 -1.45
N GLY A 38 9.95 5.16 -1.93
CA GLY A 38 8.97 4.07 -1.96
C GLY A 38 8.73 3.52 -0.56
N VAL A 39 7.47 3.40 -0.13
CA VAL A 39 7.10 2.75 1.14
C VAL A 39 6.00 1.73 0.88
N GLN A 40 5.94 0.64 1.63
CA GLN A 40 5.03 -0.46 1.30
C GLN A 40 3.57 -0.12 1.61
N LEU A 41 3.33 0.46 2.79
CA LEU A 41 1.99 0.70 3.31
C LEU A 41 1.65 2.18 3.28
N GLU A 42 0.39 2.46 2.98
CA GLU A 42 -0.20 3.76 3.23
C GLU A 42 -0.62 3.84 4.71
N PRO A 43 -0.33 4.94 5.41
CA PRO A 43 -0.75 5.08 6.79
C PRO A 43 -2.28 5.28 6.88
N PRO A 44 -2.94 4.81 7.96
CA PRO A 44 -4.38 5.02 8.14
C PRO A 44 -4.74 6.50 8.43
N ASN A 45 -3.83 7.23 9.08
CA ASN A 45 -3.90 8.67 9.34
C ASN A 45 -2.47 9.24 9.44
N LEU A 46 -2.28 10.52 9.75
CA LEU A 46 -0.95 11.15 9.90
C LEU A 46 -0.68 11.68 11.33
N ASP A 47 -1.48 11.30 12.34
CA ASP A 47 -1.24 11.67 13.74
C ASP A 47 -0.68 10.47 14.53
N PRO A 48 0.63 10.46 14.83
CA PRO A 48 1.28 9.33 15.51
C PRO A 48 0.82 9.17 16.96
N THR A 49 0.18 10.19 17.54
CA THR A 49 -0.37 10.12 18.89
C THR A 49 -1.78 9.52 18.95
N SER A 50 -2.35 9.16 17.79
CA SER A 50 -3.74 8.70 17.64
C SER A 50 -3.91 7.32 16.99
N GLY A 51 -2.83 6.68 16.55
CA GLY A 51 -2.87 5.38 15.86
C GLY A 51 -1.58 4.58 16.03
N ALA A 52 -1.72 3.25 16.16
CA ALA A 52 -0.61 2.33 16.42
C ALA A 52 0.12 1.83 15.15
N ALA A 53 -0.21 2.36 13.97
CA ALA A 53 0.32 1.83 12.72
C ALA A 53 1.71 2.39 12.42
N ALA A 54 2.70 1.50 12.29
CA ALA A 54 4.09 1.81 11.90
C ALA A 54 4.20 2.81 10.74
N ALA A 55 3.35 2.63 9.72
CA ALA A 55 3.33 3.47 8.51
C ALA A 55 3.11 4.96 8.81
N ILE A 56 2.52 5.31 9.96
CA ILE A 56 2.36 6.71 10.40
C ILE A 56 3.75 7.29 10.69
N ASP A 57 4.48 6.68 11.63
CA ASP A 57 5.82 7.10 12.05
C ASP A 57 6.84 7.05 10.91
N GLU A 58 6.73 6.07 10.01
CA GLU A 58 7.53 5.98 8.78
C GLU A 58 7.49 7.24 7.91
N ILE A 59 6.46 8.07 8.04
CA ILE A 59 6.27 9.29 7.25
C ILE A 59 6.49 10.53 8.12
N VAL A 60 5.86 10.61 9.29
CA VAL A 60 5.71 11.88 10.02
C VAL A 60 6.67 12.04 11.20
N TYR A 61 7.13 10.94 11.82
CA TYR A 61 8.05 11.05 12.95
C TYR A 61 9.40 11.59 12.48
N VAL A 62 9.99 12.52 13.25
CA VAL A 62 11.19 13.34 12.98
C VAL A 62 11.19 14.19 11.71
N ASN A 63 10.37 13.86 10.71
CA ASN A 63 10.20 14.65 9.50
C ASN A 63 9.22 15.81 9.73
N VAL A 64 8.08 15.55 10.38
CA VAL A 64 7.01 16.52 10.65
C VAL A 64 6.91 16.82 12.15
N PHE A 65 6.87 15.78 12.98
CA PHE A 65 6.71 15.89 14.42
C PHE A 65 8.00 15.56 15.17
N GLU A 66 8.16 16.16 16.35
CA GLU A 66 9.35 16.01 17.19
C GLU A 66 8.95 15.78 18.65
N GLY A 67 9.69 14.91 19.35
CA GLY A 67 9.54 14.69 20.80
C GLY A 67 10.45 15.59 21.64
N LEU A 68 10.31 15.52 22.97
CA LEU A 68 11.22 16.19 23.91
C LEU A 68 12.64 15.64 23.79
N THR A 69 12.75 14.33 23.61
CA THR A 69 14.00 13.62 23.35
C THR A 69 13.94 13.00 21.95
N ARG A 70 15.05 12.42 21.50
CA ARG A 70 15.18 11.73 20.21
C ARG A 70 15.89 10.40 20.40
N ILE A 71 15.39 9.38 19.72
CA ILE A 71 16.11 8.12 19.53
C ILE A 71 16.98 8.27 18.28
N ASN A 72 18.28 8.03 18.42
CA ASN A 72 19.23 8.08 17.32
C ASN A 72 19.31 6.72 16.62
N GLU A 73 19.94 6.67 15.44
CA GLU A 73 20.12 5.46 14.63
C GLU A 73 20.75 4.28 15.40
N ASP A 74 21.58 4.57 16.40
CA ASP A 74 22.23 3.59 17.28
C ASP A 74 21.39 3.23 18.52
N GLY A 75 20.10 3.57 18.54
CA GLY A 75 19.19 3.35 19.66
C GLY A 75 19.47 4.22 20.89
N SER A 76 20.46 5.12 20.85
CA SER A 76 20.75 6.01 21.97
C SER A 76 19.74 7.15 22.07
N VAL A 77 19.44 7.58 23.30
CA VAL A 77 18.57 8.74 23.56
C VAL A 77 19.40 10.02 23.68
N SER A 78 19.01 11.07 22.97
CA SER A 78 19.58 12.41 23.09
C SER A 78 18.50 13.50 23.32
N PRO A 79 18.89 14.69 23.79
CA PRO A 79 18.00 15.86 23.80
C PRO A 79 17.45 16.21 22.41
N HIS A 80 16.26 16.79 22.35
CA HIS A 80 15.63 17.27 21.11
C HIS A 80 14.84 18.57 21.31
N LEU A 81 13.50 18.57 21.43
CA LEU A 81 12.80 19.80 21.83
C LEU A 81 13.15 20.26 23.25
N ALA A 82 13.54 19.31 24.12
CA ALA A 82 14.26 19.62 25.34
C ALA A 82 15.77 19.72 25.09
N THR A 83 16.44 20.68 25.73
CA THR A 83 17.92 20.83 25.68
C THR A 83 18.62 19.91 26.67
N ASP A 84 17.99 19.67 27.82
CA ASP A 84 18.49 18.86 28.91
C ASP A 84 17.35 18.53 29.89
N TRP A 85 17.62 17.60 30.82
CA TRP A 85 16.71 17.28 31.90
C TRP A 85 17.44 16.86 33.17
N THR A 86 16.77 17.03 34.31
CA THR A 86 17.21 16.52 35.60
C THR A 86 16.20 15.52 36.17
N ILE A 87 16.68 14.61 37.02
CA ILE A 87 15.86 13.59 37.68
C ILE A 87 16.08 13.72 39.19
N SER A 88 15.01 13.79 39.97
CA SER A 88 15.09 13.78 41.42
C SER A 88 15.70 12.47 41.94
N GLY A 89 16.32 12.51 43.13
CA GLY A 89 16.98 11.33 43.70
C GLY A 89 16.07 10.11 43.95
N ASN A 90 14.75 10.33 44.07
CA ASN A 90 13.73 9.28 44.19
C ASN A 90 13.15 8.82 42.83
N GLY A 91 13.58 9.41 41.70
CA GLY A 91 13.15 9.03 40.36
C GLY A 91 11.72 9.40 39.99
N LEU A 92 11.04 10.23 40.80
CA LEU A 92 9.63 10.60 40.60
C LEU A 92 9.44 11.93 39.87
N VAL A 93 10.42 12.83 39.89
CA VAL A 93 10.30 14.17 39.31
C VAL A 93 11.35 14.34 38.23
N TYR A 94 10.89 14.71 37.04
CA TYR A 94 11.71 15.06 35.88
C TYR A 94 11.47 16.51 35.52
N GLU A 95 12.53 17.30 35.38
CA GLU A 95 12.44 18.68 34.90
C GLU A 95 13.18 18.79 33.59
N PHE A 96 12.48 19.22 32.53
CA PHE A 96 13.02 19.39 31.18
C PHE A 96 13.12 20.87 30.85
N MET A 97 14.31 21.31 30.42
CA MET A 97 14.50 22.63 29.83
C MET A 97 14.18 22.55 28.34
N LEU A 98 13.35 23.47 27.84
CA LEU A 98 12.84 23.49 26.48
C LEU A 98 13.63 24.48 25.63
N ARG A 99 13.76 24.14 24.35
CA ARG A 99 14.42 24.99 23.36
C ARG A 99 13.59 26.24 23.09
N GLU A 100 14.25 27.40 23.07
CA GLU A 100 13.62 28.68 22.76
C GLU A 100 13.54 28.93 21.24
N ASN A 101 12.63 29.81 20.83
CA ASN A 101 12.44 30.24 19.44
C ASN A 101 12.07 29.12 18.44
N VAL A 102 11.48 28.03 18.94
CA VAL A 102 10.87 27.00 18.10
C VAL A 102 9.46 27.43 17.70
N THR A 103 9.09 27.16 16.46
CA THR A 103 7.75 27.44 15.94
C THR A 103 7.15 26.18 15.31
N PHE A 104 5.83 26.04 15.43
CA PHE A 104 5.07 25.06 14.67
C PHE A 104 4.99 25.47 13.20
N HIS A 105 4.58 24.53 12.34
CA HIS A 105 4.51 24.74 10.89
C HIS A 105 3.53 25.84 10.46
N ASP A 106 2.52 26.13 11.27
CA ASP A 106 1.55 27.22 11.09
C ASP A 106 2.04 28.58 11.62
N GLY A 107 3.19 28.61 12.30
CA GLY A 107 3.84 29.80 12.82
C GLY A 107 3.54 30.11 14.29
N THR A 108 2.75 29.29 15.00
CA THR A 108 2.59 29.46 16.46
C THR A 108 3.88 29.07 17.19
N ALA A 109 4.09 29.66 18.36
CA ALA A 109 5.29 29.40 19.15
C ALA A 109 5.15 28.09 19.93
N PHE A 110 6.24 27.33 20.03
CA PHE A 110 6.33 26.17 20.91
C PHE A 110 6.74 26.61 22.33
N ASP A 111 5.98 26.18 23.34
CA ASP A 111 6.29 26.42 24.75
C ASP A 111 5.89 25.25 25.68
N ALA A 112 6.10 25.43 26.99
CA ALA A 112 5.79 24.40 27.99
C ALA A 112 4.31 24.00 28.05
N ASN A 113 3.37 24.86 27.64
CA ASN A 113 1.95 24.53 27.62
C ASN A 113 1.62 23.50 26.55
N ASP A 114 2.33 23.48 25.42
CA ASP A 114 2.16 22.45 24.39
C ASP A 114 2.57 21.07 24.90
N VAL A 115 3.62 21.02 25.72
CA VAL A 115 4.06 19.79 26.38
C VAL A 115 3.03 19.32 27.40
N VAL A 116 2.53 20.24 28.23
CA VAL A 116 1.46 19.97 29.21
C VAL A 116 0.21 19.44 28.50
N PHE A 117 -0.20 20.07 27.41
CA PHE A 117 -1.34 19.65 26.61
C PHE A 117 -1.13 18.24 26.02
N SER A 118 0.01 18.02 25.35
CA SER A 118 0.32 16.77 24.66
C SER A 118 0.32 15.57 25.61
N LEU A 119 1.01 15.68 26.75
CA LEU A 119 1.09 14.59 27.72
C LEU A 119 -0.24 14.36 28.47
N ASN A 120 -1.01 15.42 28.75
CA ASN A 120 -2.35 15.26 29.33
C ASN A 120 -3.33 14.62 28.34
N ARG A 121 -3.25 14.97 27.05
CA ARG A 121 -4.01 14.31 25.98
C ARG A 121 -3.64 12.84 25.87
N ALA A 122 -2.34 12.52 25.88
CA ALA A 122 -1.86 11.15 25.75
C ALA A 122 -2.33 10.23 26.89
N LYS A 123 -2.38 10.73 28.14
CA LYS A 123 -2.84 9.94 29.32
C LYS A 123 -4.35 9.97 29.58
N ALA A 124 -5.14 10.74 28.82
CA ALA A 124 -6.56 10.89 29.08
C ALA A 124 -7.30 9.53 28.95
N PRO A 125 -8.36 9.25 29.74
CA PRO A 125 -9.12 8.00 29.61
C PRO A 125 -9.69 7.75 28.20
N SER A 126 -10.02 8.83 27.49
CA SER A 126 -10.50 8.80 26.10
C SER A 126 -9.39 8.82 25.05
N SER A 127 -8.12 8.77 25.46
CA SER A 127 -6.96 8.77 24.55
C SER A 127 -6.95 7.50 23.70
N THR A 128 -6.70 7.67 22.40
CA THR A 128 -6.50 6.59 21.43
C THR A 128 -5.02 6.27 21.19
N ASN A 129 -4.12 6.89 21.96
CA ASN A 129 -2.68 6.67 21.88
C ASN A 129 -2.35 5.22 22.23
N ALA A 130 -1.53 4.57 21.39
CA ALA A 130 -1.16 3.16 21.56
C ALA A 130 -0.42 2.90 22.88
N GLN A 131 0.31 3.92 23.36
CA GLN A 131 1.15 3.87 24.55
C GLN A 131 0.50 4.55 25.77
N ARG A 132 -0.82 4.70 25.79
CA ARG A 132 -1.56 5.25 26.96
C ARG A 132 -1.13 4.63 28.31
N PRO A 133 -0.89 3.31 28.44
CA PRO A 133 -0.44 2.73 29.72
C PRO A 133 0.88 3.30 30.25
N ILE A 134 1.77 3.78 29.37
CA ILE A 134 3.01 4.44 29.76
C ILE A 134 2.69 5.82 30.35
N PHE A 135 1.85 6.60 29.66
CA PHE A 135 1.49 7.96 30.09
C PHE A 135 0.56 8.00 31.31
N GLU A 136 -0.19 6.93 31.60
CA GLU A 136 -0.98 6.80 32.84
C GLU A 136 -0.12 6.81 34.11
N GLN A 137 1.18 6.50 34.00
CA GLN A 137 2.13 6.63 35.13
C GLN A 137 2.47 8.09 35.45
N VAL A 138 2.18 9.03 34.55
CA VAL A 138 2.38 10.46 34.78
C VAL A 138 1.26 11.01 35.66
N ASP A 139 1.58 11.29 36.92
CA ASP A 139 0.65 11.91 37.86
C ASP A 139 0.31 13.34 37.44
N LYS A 140 1.34 14.16 37.22
CA LYS A 140 1.18 15.58 36.92
C LYS A 140 2.20 16.08 35.91
N VAL A 141 1.77 17.00 35.04
CA VAL A 141 2.65 17.74 34.11
C VAL A 141 2.38 19.23 34.30
N GLU A 142 3.43 20.01 34.54
CA GLU A 142 3.32 21.42 34.89
C GLU A 142 4.30 22.26 34.10
N ALA A 143 3.83 23.36 33.50
CA ALA A 143 4.70 24.42 33.01
C ALA A 143 5.21 25.20 34.23
N ILE A 144 6.51 25.07 34.53
CA ILE A 144 7.17 25.78 35.64
C ILE A 144 7.83 27.09 35.17
N ALA A 145 8.05 27.22 33.86
CA ALA A 145 8.32 28.47 33.14
C ALA A 145 7.86 28.31 31.68
N THR A 146 7.95 29.36 30.86
CA THR A 146 7.63 29.28 29.43
C THR A 146 8.49 28.23 28.70
N ASN A 147 9.76 28.11 29.07
CA ASN A 147 10.73 27.18 28.51
C ASN A 147 11.08 26.02 29.47
N ALA A 148 10.22 25.69 30.44
CA ALA A 148 10.52 24.63 31.40
C ALA A 148 9.27 23.88 31.85
N VAL A 149 9.35 22.55 31.83
CA VAL A 149 8.25 21.66 32.22
C VAL A 149 8.71 20.67 33.28
N ARG A 150 7.84 20.42 34.27
CA ARG A 150 8.02 19.40 35.30
C ARG A 150 7.03 18.25 35.07
N ILE A 151 7.53 17.03 35.04
CA ILE A 151 6.76 15.79 34.98
C ILE A 151 6.93 15.05 36.30
N THR A 152 5.83 14.81 36.99
CA THR A 152 5.78 14.04 38.23
C THR A 152 5.12 12.70 37.95
N LEU A 153 5.78 11.61 38.35
CA LEU A 153 5.33 10.24 38.16
C LEU A 153 4.69 9.66 39.42
N LYS A 154 3.78 8.69 39.24
CA LYS A 154 3.18 7.90 40.32
C LYS A 154 4.19 6.90 40.92
N GLU A 155 5.03 6.34 40.05
CA GLU A 155 6.08 5.38 40.41
C GLU A 155 7.37 5.72 39.64
N PRO A 156 8.55 5.35 40.14
CA PRO A 156 9.80 5.62 39.42
C PRO A 156 9.83 4.90 38.07
N LEU A 157 10.03 5.66 36.99
CA LEU A 157 10.14 5.15 35.62
C LEU A 157 11.43 5.64 34.97
N GLY A 158 12.54 4.94 35.20
CA GLY A 158 13.86 5.35 34.67
C GLY A 158 13.94 5.42 33.15
N ALA A 159 13.00 4.78 32.44
CA ALA A 159 12.89 4.76 30.98
C ALA A 159 12.14 5.97 30.37
N LEU A 160 11.60 6.87 31.18
CA LEU A 160 10.78 7.99 30.70
C LEU A 160 11.43 8.79 29.54
N PRO A 161 12.73 9.16 29.60
CA PRO A 161 13.36 9.88 28.48
C PRO A 161 13.41 9.07 27.17
N VAL A 162 13.40 7.73 27.22
CA VAL A 162 13.32 6.89 26.01
C VAL A 162 11.92 6.99 25.42
N TYR A 163 10.89 6.80 26.25
CA TYR A 163 9.49 6.85 25.80
C TYR A 163 9.10 8.23 25.24
N LEU A 164 9.62 9.31 25.83
CA LEU A 164 9.43 10.68 25.31
C LEU A 164 10.13 10.94 23.97
N GLY A 165 10.91 9.97 23.49
CA GLY A 165 11.54 9.97 22.18
C GLY A 165 10.78 9.14 21.16
N TRP A 166 9.66 8.48 21.50
CA TRP A 166 8.87 7.70 20.55
C TRP A 166 7.91 8.57 19.73
N GLY A 167 7.43 8.05 18.60
CA GLY A 167 6.42 8.71 17.75
C GLY A 167 5.12 9.01 18.49
N ASP A 168 4.69 8.09 19.36
CA ASP A 168 3.51 8.25 20.21
C ASP A 168 3.63 9.40 21.24
N ALA A 169 4.84 9.93 21.47
CA ALA A 169 5.15 10.94 22.49
C ALA A 169 5.53 12.31 21.91
N VAL A 170 5.35 12.52 20.60
CA VAL A 170 5.65 13.81 19.96
C VAL A 170 4.83 14.95 20.54
N ILE A 171 5.36 16.17 20.46
CA ILE A 171 4.65 17.35 20.94
C ILE A 171 3.74 17.92 19.84
N VAL A 172 2.48 18.14 20.19
CA VAL A 172 1.44 18.70 19.33
C VAL A 172 0.81 19.93 19.97
N ALA A 173 0.37 20.88 19.15
CA ALA A 173 -0.27 22.11 19.63
C ALA A 173 -1.80 21.89 19.79
N PRO A 174 -2.45 22.51 20.81
CA PRO A 174 -3.89 22.36 21.04
C PRO A 174 -4.75 22.84 19.86
N GLU A 175 -4.32 23.87 19.15
CA GLU A 175 -5.01 24.44 17.99
C GLU A 175 -5.02 23.52 16.76
N SER A 176 -4.06 22.61 16.61
CA SER A 176 -3.88 21.78 15.41
C SER A 176 -4.08 20.29 15.65
N ALA A 177 -3.97 19.81 16.89
CA ALA A 177 -4.01 18.40 17.25
C ALA A 177 -5.25 17.64 16.73
N ALA A 178 -6.42 18.29 16.66
CA ALA A 178 -7.64 17.66 16.15
C ALA A 178 -7.58 17.34 14.64
N ASN A 179 -6.74 18.05 13.88
CA ASN A 179 -6.63 17.92 12.42
C ASN A 179 -5.40 17.13 11.99
N ASN A 180 -4.50 16.77 12.90
CA ASN A 180 -3.23 16.13 12.56
C ASN A 180 -3.40 14.78 11.82
N ALA A 181 -4.53 14.10 12.03
CA ALA A 181 -4.86 12.87 11.32
C ALA A 181 -4.89 13.01 9.78
N SER A 182 -5.17 14.22 9.26
CA SER A 182 -5.26 14.50 7.83
C SER A 182 -4.33 15.63 7.36
N ASN A 183 -4.06 16.61 8.23
CA ASN A 183 -3.23 17.77 7.97
C ASN A 183 -2.27 18.02 9.15
N PRO A 184 -1.18 17.23 9.27
CA PRO A 184 -0.29 17.27 10.42
C PRO A 184 0.51 18.58 10.49
N ILE A 185 0.53 19.18 11.68
CA ILE A 185 1.28 20.38 12.03
C ILE A 185 2.21 20.04 13.20
N GLY A 186 3.52 20.07 12.95
CA GLY A 186 4.54 19.84 13.98
C GLY A 186 5.60 20.94 13.97
N THR A 187 6.75 20.68 14.58
CA THR A 187 7.91 21.59 14.65
C THR A 187 9.05 21.18 13.72
N GLY A 188 8.91 20.03 13.05
CA GLY A 188 9.98 19.37 12.30
C GLY A 188 10.46 20.10 11.04
N PRO A 189 11.49 19.55 10.38
CA PRO A 189 12.14 20.14 9.22
C PRO A 189 11.30 20.10 7.93
N TYR A 190 10.21 19.33 7.88
CA TYR A 190 9.31 19.27 6.73
C TYR A 190 7.86 19.51 7.16
N LYS A 191 7.13 20.28 6.36
CA LYS A 191 5.70 20.55 6.50
C LYS A 191 4.92 19.67 5.56
N PHE A 192 3.75 19.22 6.00
CA PHE A 192 2.81 18.54 5.12
C PHE A 192 2.36 19.45 3.97
N GLN A 193 2.40 18.93 2.74
CA GLN A 193 1.85 19.63 1.57
C GLN A 193 0.55 18.98 1.11
N ARG A 194 0.56 17.66 0.89
CA ARG A 194 -0.61 16.97 0.33
C ARG A 194 -0.54 15.47 0.57
N TRP A 195 -1.71 14.87 0.77
CA TRP A 195 -1.91 13.43 0.70
C TRP A 195 -2.84 13.12 -0.48
N ARG A 196 -2.36 12.32 -1.42
CA ARG A 196 -3.20 11.64 -2.41
C ARG A 196 -3.42 10.24 -1.90
N LYS A 197 -4.58 10.01 -1.29
CA LYS A 197 -4.94 8.71 -0.71
C LYS A 197 -4.65 7.61 -1.73
N GLY A 198 -4.15 6.44 -1.35
CA GLY A 198 -3.81 5.32 -2.24
C GLY A 198 -2.59 5.50 -3.13
N ALA A 199 -1.96 6.67 -3.14
CA ALA A 199 -0.85 7.00 -4.03
C ALA A 199 0.39 7.52 -3.30
N SER A 200 0.29 8.66 -2.62
CA SER A 200 1.47 9.31 -2.04
C SER A 200 1.16 10.36 -0.96
N VAL A 201 2.15 10.64 -0.11
CA VAL A 201 2.22 11.83 0.75
C VAL A 201 3.42 12.68 0.33
N THR A 202 3.20 13.99 0.19
CA THR A 202 4.24 14.95 -0.14
C THR A 202 4.46 15.90 1.03
N LEU A 203 5.73 16.05 1.42
CA LEU A 203 6.20 16.99 2.43
C LEU A 203 7.16 18.00 1.79
N ASN A 204 7.03 19.28 2.15
CA ASN A 204 7.94 20.33 1.71
C ASN A 204 8.84 20.78 2.85
N ARG A 205 10.05 21.21 2.56
CA ARG A 205 10.97 21.78 3.55
C ARG A 205 10.32 22.93 4.32
N ASN A 206 10.50 22.93 5.65
CA ASN A 206 10.21 24.04 6.53
C ASN A 206 11.37 25.06 6.49
N ALA A 207 11.17 26.18 5.80
CA ALA A 207 12.18 27.25 5.72
C ALA A 207 12.53 27.88 7.08
N ASN A 208 11.62 27.79 8.06
CA ASN A 208 11.77 28.35 9.41
C ASN A 208 12.11 27.28 10.45
N TYR A 209 12.64 26.13 10.03
CA TYR A 209 13.03 25.08 10.96
C TYR A 209 14.09 25.58 11.94
N TRP A 210 13.93 25.26 13.22
CA TRP A 210 14.81 25.73 14.29
C TRP A 210 16.19 25.06 14.28
N GLY A 211 16.29 23.87 13.68
CA GLY A 211 17.51 23.07 13.63
C GLY A 211 18.38 23.35 12.40
N ALA A 212 19.25 22.39 12.07
CA ALA A 212 20.08 22.48 10.87
C ALA A 212 19.22 22.42 9.60
N HIS A 213 19.61 23.20 8.57
CA HIS A 213 18.97 23.12 7.27
C HIS A 213 19.13 21.72 6.67
N THR A 214 18.01 21.17 6.19
CA THR A 214 18.02 19.90 5.46
C THR A 214 18.63 20.05 4.07
N PRO A 215 19.10 19.00 3.40
CA PRO A 215 19.53 19.12 1.99
C PRO A 215 18.36 19.12 1.01
N LEU A 216 17.24 18.47 1.35
CA LEU A 216 16.09 18.25 0.46
C LEU A 216 15.02 19.33 0.58
N ASP A 217 14.49 19.77 -0.56
CA ASP A 217 13.38 20.72 -0.66
C ASP A 217 12.01 20.05 -0.53
N GLN A 218 11.90 18.78 -0.92
CA GLN A 218 10.66 18.02 -0.91
C GLN A 218 10.92 16.52 -0.72
N ILE A 219 10.01 15.85 -0.02
CA ILE A 219 9.95 14.40 0.11
C ILE A 219 8.60 13.91 -0.44
N ASN A 220 8.64 12.94 -1.35
CA ASN A 220 7.47 12.24 -1.84
C ASN A 220 7.52 10.79 -1.36
N PHE A 221 6.70 10.45 -0.37
CA PHE A 221 6.46 9.07 0.02
C PHE A 221 5.45 8.45 -0.94
N ILE A 222 5.88 7.49 -1.75
CA ILE A 222 5.06 6.80 -2.75
C ILE A 222 4.72 5.43 -2.18
N PHE A 223 3.44 5.17 -1.93
CA PHE A 223 2.99 3.87 -1.43
C PHE A 223 3.16 2.87 -2.56
N ILE A 224 3.77 1.70 -2.35
CA ILE A 224 3.91 0.58 -3.32
C ILE A 224 3.92 -0.76 -2.55
N PRO A 225 2.75 -1.35 -2.24
CA PRO A 225 2.63 -2.59 -1.47
C PRO A 225 3.06 -3.83 -2.25
N ASP A 226 2.91 -3.82 -3.58
CA ASP A 226 3.21 -4.98 -4.44
C ASP A 226 4.73 -5.09 -4.70
N PRO A 227 5.39 -6.21 -4.33
CA PRO A 227 6.83 -6.38 -4.50
C PRO A 227 7.30 -6.31 -5.97
N THR A 228 6.48 -6.76 -6.92
CA THR A 228 6.84 -6.74 -8.35
C THR A 228 6.82 -5.31 -8.89
N ALA A 229 5.80 -4.52 -8.52
CA ALA A 229 5.73 -3.11 -8.85
C ALA A 229 6.87 -2.32 -8.19
N ALA A 230 7.21 -2.64 -6.93
CA ALA A 230 8.32 -1.99 -6.23
C ALA A 230 9.67 -2.20 -6.94
N PHE A 231 9.95 -3.44 -7.38
CA PHE A 231 11.12 -3.73 -8.21
C PHE A 231 11.10 -2.95 -9.53
N ALA A 232 9.98 -2.96 -10.27
CA ALA A 232 9.88 -2.26 -11.55
C ALA A 232 10.06 -0.73 -11.41
N SER A 233 9.44 -0.12 -10.39
CA SER A 233 9.56 1.31 -10.10
C SER A 233 10.98 1.71 -9.70
N LEU A 234 11.67 0.88 -8.90
CA LEU A 234 13.08 1.09 -8.58
C LEU A 234 13.94 1.06 -9.86
N MET A 235 13.80 0.01 -10.67
CA MET A 235 14.62 -0.17 -11.87
C MET A 235 14.38 0.89 -12.95
N ALA A 236 13.14 1.39 -13.04
CA ALA A 236 12.77 2.50 -13.91
C ALA A 236 13.27 3.85 -13.41
N GLY A 237 13.59 3.98 -12.11
CA GLY A 237 14.00 5.23 -11.47
C GLY A 237 12.83 6.14 -11.08
N ASP A 238 11.65 5.56 -10.88
CA ASP A 238 10.46 6.28 -10.38
C ASP A 238 10.61 6.66 -8.90
N VAL A 239 11.30 5.80 -8.16
CA VAL A 239 11.69 5.99 -6.76
C VAL A 239 13.21 6.00 -6.66
N ASP A 240 13.70 6.76 -5.70
CA ASP A 240 15.11 6.83 -5.36
C ASP A 240 15.55 5.71 -4.44
N GLY A 241 14.59 5.01 -3.85
CA GLY A 241 14.83 3.85 -3.04
C GLY A 241 13.67 3.52 -2.13
N PHE A 242 13.87 2.46 -1.36
CA PHE A 242 12.99 1.98 -0.32
C PHE A 242 13.81 1.86 0.98
N PRO A 243 13.35 2.47 2.09
CA PRO A 243 13.97 2.25 3.39
C PRO A 243 13.72 0.83 3.90
N ASN A 244 12.59 0.23 3.53
CA ASN A 244 12.19 -1.14 3.79
C ASN A 244 11.81 -1.80 2.44
N TYR A 245 12.77 -2.43 1.77
CA TYR A 245 12.58 -2.97 0.43
C TYR A 245 11.71 -4.24 0.43
N PRO A 246 10.57 -4.27 -0.30
CA PRO A 246 9.57 -5.32 -0.12
C PRO A 246 9.81 -6.59 -0.95
N ALA A 247 10.84 -6.65 -1.80
CA ALA A 247 11.07 -7.74 -2.75
C ALA A 247 12.46 -8.40 -2.57
N ALA A 248 12.72 -8.94 -1.38
CA ALA A 248 14.03 -9.48 -1.00
C ALA A 248 14.56 -10.55 -1.98
N GLU A 249 13.69 -11.30 -2.64
CA GLU A 249 14.01 -12.28 -3.68
C GLU A 249 14.75 -11.70 -4.90
N ASN A 250 14.61 -10.39 -5.15
CA ASN A 250 15.23 -9.70 -6.29
C ASN A 250 16.56 -9.02 -5.92
N LEU A 251 16.99 -9.05 -4.66
CA LEU A 251 18.18 -8.33 -4.21
C LEU A 251 19.45 -8.74 -4.95
N GLY A 252 19.62 -10.02 -5.27
CA GLY A 252 20.77 -10.50 -6.05
C GLY A 252 20.84 -9.95 -7.48
N LEU A 253 19.71 -9.46 -8.04
CA LEU A 253 19.70 -8.72 -9.31
C LEU A 253 20.09 -7.26 -9.10
N ILE A 254 19.64 -6.63 -8.01
CA ILE A 254 19.93 -5.24 -7.66
C ILE A 254 21.40 -5.05 -7.28
N GLU A 255 21.98 -6.02 -6.57
CA GLU A 255 23.40 -6.01 -6.16
C GLU A 255 24.35 -5.95 -7.36
N ARG A 256 23.90 -6.44 -8.53
CA ARG A 256 24.68 -6.42 -9.78
C ARG A 256 24.49 -5.15 -10.61
N ASP A 257 23.63 -4.23 -10.19
CA ASP A 257 23.35 -2.98 -10.88
C ASP A 257 24.04 -1.79 -10.18
N ASP A 258 25.08 -1.25 -10.80
CA ASP A 258 25.91 -0.14 -10.28
C ASP A 258 25.15 1.18 -10.05
N ARG A 259 23.84 1.25 -10.33
CA ARG A 259 22.99 2.39 -10.00
C ARG A 259 22.53 2.37 -8.54
N PHE A 260 22.52 1.21 -7.89
CA PHE A 260 21.94 1.05 -6.56
C PHE A 260 22.96 0.64 -5.51
N LYS A 261 22.65 0.91 -4.25
CA LYS A 261 23.31 0.38 -3.07
C LYS A 261 22.28 -0.30 -2.17
N ILE A 262 22.66 -1.43 -1.62
CA ILE A 262 21.89 -2.16 -0.61
C ILE A 262 22.51 -1.83 0.74
N ILE A 263 21.70 -1.35 1.66
CA ILE A 263 22.08 -1.07 3.05
C ILE A 263 21.32 -2.06 3.92
N THR A 264 22.05 -2.99 4.53
CA THR A 264 21.48 -3.94 5.49
C THR A 264 21.86 -3.49 6.89
N GLY A 265 20.86 -3.09 7.68
CA GLY A 265 21.02 -2.86 9.10
C GLY A 265 20.11 -3.77 9.92
N THR A 266 19.93 -3.42 11.19
CA THR A 266 19.12 -4.19 12.13
C THR A 266 17.86 -3.41 12.50
N GLY A 267 16.73 -4.11 12.58
CA GLY A 267 15.49 -3.59 13.18
C GLY A 267 15.34 -4.07 14.63
N GLU A 268 14.27 -3.62 15.28
CA GLU A 268 13.84 -4.10 16.61
C GLU A 268 13.26 -5.52 16.58
N GLY A 269 13.43 -6.27 15.49
CA GLY A 269 12.81 -7.57 15.37
C GLY A 269 13.67 -8.71 15.94
N GLU A 270 13.23 -9.38 16.99
CA GLU A 270 13.89 -10.60 17.51
C GLU A 270 13.22 -11.87 17.01
N MET A 271 13.80 -12.49 15.98
CA MET A 271 13.37 -13.80 15.52
C MET A 271 13.83 -14.87 16.52
N ILE A 272 12.85 -15.53 17.14
CA ILE A 272 13.07 -16.56 18.15
C ILE A 272 12.30 -17.84 17.82
N LEU A 273 12.85 -18.99 18.23
CA LEU A 273 12.04 -20.18 18.50
C LEU A 273 11.56 -20.08 19.95
N ALA A 274 10.31 -19.66 20.11
CA ALA A 274 9.67 -19.57 21.39
C ALA A 274 9.34 -20.96 21.94
N ILE A 275 9.69 -21.18 23.21
CA ILE A 275 9.50 -22.45 23.92
C ILE A 275 8.45 -22.24 25.02
N ASN A 276 7.49 -23.16 25.16
CA ASN A 276 6.55 -23.13 26.29
C ASN A 276 7.21 -23.68 27.56
N ASN A 277 7.85 -22.81 28.34
CA ASN A 277 8.67 -23.17 29.51
C ASN A 277 7.85 -23.83 30.63
N GLY A 278 6.53 -23.62 30.66
CA GLY A 278 5.62 -24.19 31.67
C GLY A 278 5.16 -25.62 31.36
N LYS A 279 5.39 -26.11 30.14
CA LYS A 279 4.89 -27.40 29.67
C LYS A 279 5.98 -28.48 29.70
N ALA A 280 5.70 -29.64 30.27
CA ALA A 280 6.63 -30.77 30.20
C ALA A 280 6.78 -31.26 28.73
N PRO A 281 8.00 -31.60 28.28
CA PRO A 281 9.26 -31.62 29.04
C PRO A 281 10.11 -30.34 28.94
N PHE A 282 9.59 -29.26 28.35
CA PHE A 282 10.31 -28.00 28.16
C PHE A 282 10.53 -27.20 29.44
N ASN A 283 9.89 -27.60 30.54
CA ASN A 283 10.22 -27.12 31.88
C ASN A 283 11.61 -27.59 32.37
N ASP A 284 12.19 -28.62 31.77
CA ASP A 284 13.57 -29.05 32.01
C ASP A 284 14.56 -28.22 31.17
N ILE A 285 15.49 -27.52 31.86
CA ILE A 285 16.51 -26.68 31.22
C ILE A 285 17.43 -27.46 30.28
N ARG A 286 17.66 -28.75 30.52
CA ARG A 286 18.50 -29.60 29.65
C ARG A 286 17.84 -29.81 28.28
N VAL A 287 16.52 -29.99 28.26
CA VAL A 287 15.75 -30.09 27.01
C VAL A 287 15.82 -28.77 26.24
N ARG A 288 15.63 -27.63 26.90
CA ARG A 288 15.72 -26.32 26.24
C ARG A 288 17.10 -26.04 25.67
N ARG A 289 18.16 -26.31 26.44
CA ARG A 289 19.55 -26.20 25.95
C ARG A 289 19.81 -27.13 24.77
N ALA A 290 19.28 -28.36 24.81
CA ALA A 290 19.39 -29.28 23.67
C ALA A 290 18.74 -28.72 22.40
N LEU A 291 17.55 -28.10 22.52
CA LEU A 291 16.91 -27.40 21.40
C LEU A 291 17.82 -26.29 20.86
N THR A 292 18.42 -25.47 21.73
CA THR A 292 19.32 -24.38 21.30
C THR A 292 20.56 -24.90 20.57
N TYR A 293 21.21 -25.96 21.07
CA TYR A 293 22.36 -26.59 20.39
C TYR A 293 21.99 -27.26 19.06
N ALA A 294 20.73 -27.71 18.92
CA ALA A 294 20.27 -28.39 17.71
C ALA A 294 20.01 -27.46 16.52
N ILE A 295 19.96 -26.14 16.73
CA ILE A 295 19.59 -25.19 15.67
C ILE A 295 20.81 -24.51 15.06
N ASP A 296 21.03 -24.72 13.76
CA ASP A 296 21.93 -23.89 12.97
C ASP A 296 21.17 -22.62 12.56
N LYS A 297 21.48 -21.53 13.27
CA LYS A 297 20.83 -20.23 13.10
C LYS A 297 21.01 -19.68 11.68
N GLN A 298 22.18 -19.87 11.06
CA GLN A 298 22.43 -19.32 9.73
C GLN A 298 21.58 -20.04 8.67
N ALA A 299 21.47 -21.36 8.74
CA ALA A 299 20.60 -22.11 7.84
C ALA A 299 19.12 -21.69 7.94
N VAL A 300 18.65 -21.35 9.14
CA VAL A 300 17.30 -20.80 9.35
C VAL A 300 17.15 -19.40 8.75
N ILE A 301 18.17 -18.55 8.88
CA ILE A 301 18.21 -17.20 8.29
C ILE A 301 18.24 -17.27 6.76
N ASP A 302 19.01 -18.20 6.17
CA ASP A 302 19.11 -18.38 4.73
C ASP A 302 17.74 -18.77 4.13
N ALA A 303 17.04 -19.71 4.78
CA ALA A 303 15.72 -20.15 4.34
C ALA A 303 14.61 -19.11 4.61
N GLY A 304 14.62 -18.49 5.79
CA GLY A 304 13.54 -17.61 6.25
C GLY A 304 13.66 -16.16 5.77
N LEU A 305 14.89 -15.65 5.73
CA LEU A 305 15.23 -14.23 5.52
C LEU A 305 16.20 -14.01 4.35
N PHE A 306 16.42 -15.03 3.51
CA PHE A 306 17.32 -14.98 2.35
C PHE A 306 18.77 -14.59 2.70
N GLY A 307 19.22 -14.92 3.92
CA GLY A 307 20.60 -14.70 4.37
C GLY A 307 20.88 -13.33 5.01
N TYR A 308 19.92 -12.40 5.03
CA TYR A 308 20.17 -11.02 5.46
C TYR A 308 20.09 -10.78 6.98
N GLY A 309 19.53 -11.70 7.77
CA GLY A 309 19.41 -11.55 9.23
C GLY A 309 20.75 -11.66 9.96
N THR A 310 20.88 -11.00 11.12
CA THR A 310 22.07 -11.10 11.96
C THR A 310 21.84 -12.12 13.07
N PRO A 311 22.64 -13.20 13.18
CA PRO A 311 22.51 -14.15 14.29
C PRO A 311 22.66 -13.46 15.66
N ILE A 312 21.76 -13.79 16.60
CA ILE A 312 21.81 -13.25 17.97
C ILE A 312 21.79 -14.37 19.00
N GLY A 313 22.23 -14.07 20.23
CA GLY A 313 22.14 -14.99 21.37
C GLY A 313 21.57 -14.35 22.64
N SER A 314 21.15 -13.10 22.55
CA SER A 314 20.52 -12.32 23.62
C SER A 314 19.26 -11.66 23.07
N HIS A 315 18.49 -11.02 23.95
CA HIS A 315 17.21 -10.40 23.59
C HIS A 315 17.40 -9.17 22.69
N PHE A 316 18.22 -8.19 23.08
CA PHE A 316 18.26 -6.95 22.30
C PHE A 316 18.88 -7.12 20.92
N PRO A 317 18.48 -6.29 19.94
CA PRO A 317 19.11 -6.27 18.63
C PRO A 317 20.52 -5.65 18.72
N PRO A 318 21.44 -5.98 17.78
CA PRO A 318 22.83 -5.54 17.84
C PRO A 318 23.06 -4.02 17.88
N HIS A 319 22.13 -3.21 17.33
CA HIS A 319 22.25 -1.76 17.37
C HIS A 319 21.92 -1.18 18.76
N HIS A 320 21.20 -1.91 19.63
CA HIS A 320 20.78 -1.39 20.92
C HIS A 320 21.98 -1.15 21.85
N PRO A 321 22.09 0.00 22.55
CA PRO A 321 23.28 0.34 23.35
C PRO A 321 23.63 -0.65 24.47
N SER A 322 22.62 -1.36 25.00
CA SER A 322 22.80 -2.38 26.04
C SER A 322 22.84 -3.82 25.49
N TYR A 323 23.02 -4.01 24.18
CA TYR A 323 23.23 -5.32 23.58
C TYR A 323 24.48 -6.01 24.18
N ILE A 324 24.39 -7.32 24.38
CA ILE A 324 25.53 -8.18 24.68
C ILE A 324 25.55 -9.34 23.71
N ASP A 325 26.66 -9.51 22.99
CA ASP A 325 26.76 -10.62 22.06
C ASP A 325 26.95 -11.95 22.79
N LEU A 326 25.86 -12.72 22.86
CA LEU A 326 25.83 -14.08 23.39
C LEU A 326 25.60 -15.11 22.27
N SER A 327 25.76 -14.73 21.00
CA SER A 327 25.53 -15.64 19.86
C SER A 327 26.40 -16.89 19.92
N GLY A 328 27.62 -16.77 20.48
CA GLY A 328 28.54 -17.88 20.71
C GLY A 328 28.28 -18.74 21.96
N ARG A 329 27.25 -18.43 22.76
CA ARG A 329 26.94 -19.17 24.01
C ARG A 329 26.50 -20.61 23.75
N TYR A 330 25.75 -20.81 22.67
CA TYR A 330 25.25 -22.10 22.19
C TYR A 330 25.49 -22.15 20.67
N LEU A 331 26.68 -22.58 20.28
CA LEU A 331 27.00 -22.85 18.88
C LEU A 331 26.27 -24.12 18.43
N TYR A 332 25.97 -24.24 17.14
CA TYR A 332 25.34 -25.44 16.59
C TYR A 332 26.18 -26.68 16.88
N ASP A 333 25.63 -27.60 17.68
CA ASP A 333 26.26 -28.86 18.11
C ASP A 333 25.18 -29.95 18.29
N PRO A 334 24.84 -30.68 17.21
CA PRO A 334 23.86 -31.77 17.26
C PRO A 334 24.21 -32.90 18.23
N ASP A 335 25.50 -33.12 18.51
CA ASP A 335 25.93 -34.23 19.37
C ASP A 335 25.74 -33.87 20.85
N GLU A 336 26.02 -32.62 21.22
CA GLU A 336 25.69 -32.08 22.54
C GLU A 336 24.17 -32.04 22.75
N ALA A 337 23.39 -31.65 21.74
CA ALA A 337 21.93 -31.72 21.80
C ALA A 337 21.43 -33.14 22.10
N LYS A 338 21.94 -34.15 21.38
CA LYS A 338 21.62 -35.57 21.63
C LYS A 338 22.05 -36.01 23.03
N ARG A 339 23.21 -35.56 23.54
CA ARG A 339 23.69 -35.87 24.89
C ARG A 339 22.73 -35.34 25.95
N LEU A 340 22.34 -34.08 25.85
CA LEU A 340 21.42 -33.43 26.78
C LEU A 340 20.02 -34.06 26.76
N LEU A 341 19.51 -34.44 25.58
CA LEU A 341 18.24 -35.17 25.46
C LEU A 341 18.28 -36.54 26.14
N ARG A 342 19.40 -37.28 26.01
CA ARG A 342 19.58 -38.56 26.73
C ARG A 342 19.61 -38.37 28.24
N GLU A 343 20.33 -37.35 28.72
CA GLU A 343 20.39 -37.02 30.16
C GLU A 343 19.04 -36.58 30.72
N ALA A 344 18.23 -35.93 29.90
CA ALA A 344 16.83 -35.59 30.22
C ALA A 344 15.87 -36.78 30.12
N GLY A 345 16.34 -37.97 29.71
CA GLY A 345 15.55 -39.21 29.65
C GLY A 345 14.88 -39.49 28.30
N PHE A 346 15.15 -38.71 27.25
CA PHE A 346 14.51 -38.82 25.93
C PHE A 346 15.34 -39.60 24.90
N SER A 347 15.95 -40.72 25.33
CA SER A 347 16.81 -41.54 24.45
C SER A 347 16.07 -42.23 23.30
N ASN A 348 14.74 -42.40 23.42
CA ASN A 348 13.88 -43.05 22.42
C ASN A 348 13.06 -42.04 21.58
N GLY A 349 13.48 -40.76 21.61
CA GLY A 349 12.84 -39.67 20.91
C GLY A 349 11.73 -38.95 21.69
N LEU A 350 11.48 -37.70 21.32
CA LEU A 350 10.50 -36.81 21.92
C LEU A 350 9.56 -36.27 20.83
N ASN A 351 8.26 -36.48 20.98
CA ASN A 351 7.26 -35.90 20.08
C ASN A 351 7.08 -34.41 20.40
N VAL A 352 7.21 -33.54 19.40
CA VAL A 352 7.09 -32.09 19.55
C VAL A 352 6.24 -31.50 18.44
N THR A 353 5.33 -30.59 18.78
CA THR A 353 4.56 -29.83 17.80
C THR A 353 5.20 -28.46 17.53
N LEU A 354 5.64 -28.22 16.29
CA LEU A 354 6.10 -26.91 15.86
C LEU A 354 4.94 -26.15 15.20
N THR A 355 4.41 -25.15 15.89
CA THR A 355 3.31 -24.32 15.37
C THR A 355 3.88 -23.14 14.58
N LEU A 356 3.44 -22.97 13.32
CA LEU A 356 3.99 -21.95 12.42
C LEU A 356 2.90 -20.93 12.02
N PRO A 357 3.09 -19.63 12.33
CA PRO A 357 2.20 -18.57 11.84
C PRO A 357 2.40 -18.30 10.33
N PRO A 358 1.55 -17.47 9.68
CA PRO A 358 1.63 -17.19 8.25
C PRO A 358 2.92 -16.57 7.68
N PRO A 359 3.68 -15.72 8.40
CA PRO A 359 4.85 -15.04 7.81
C PRO A 359 5.83 -15.99 7.12
N ALA A 360 6.35 -15.59 5.95
CA ALA A 360 7.20 -16.45 5.13
C ALA A 360 8.49 -16.89 5.84
N TYR A 361 9.05 -16.03 6.71
CA TYR A 361 10.22 -16.39 7.53
C TYR A 361 9.90 -17.52 8.51
N ALA A 362 8.67 -17.54 9.04
CA ALA A 362 8.24 -18.52 10.02
C ALA A 362 7.99 -19.88 9.37
N ARG A 363 7.29 -19.92 8.23
CA ARG A 363 7.01 -21.17 7.52
C ARG A 363 8.29 -21.79 6.94
N ARG A 364 9.10 -21.02 6.19
CA ARG A 364 10.34 -21.51 5.58
C ARG A 364 11.43 -21.82 6.61
N GLY A 365 11.64 -20.91 7.58
CA GLY A 365 12.59 -21.14 8.66
C GLY A 365 12.16 -22.28 9.58
N GLY A 366 10.86 -22.43 9.84
CA GLY A 366 10.28 -23.50 10.64
C GLY A 366 10.48 -24.89 10.04
N GLU A 367 10.41 -25.05 8.72
CA GLU A 367 10.72 -26.31 8.04
C GLU A 367 12.19 -26.72 8.25
N VAL A 368 13.12 -25.76 8.21
CA VAL A 368 14.55 -26.01 8.51
C VAL A 368 14.74 -26.39 9.99
N ILE A 369 14.09 -25.68 10.91
CA ILE A 369 14.13 -26.01 12.35
C ILE A 369 13.60 -27.43 12.57
N ALA A 370 12.46 -27.80 11.97
CA ALA A 370 11.88 -29.14 12.11
C ALA A 370 12.88 -30.22 11.67
N ALA A 371 13.51 -30.07 10.51
CA ALA A 371 14.51 -31.01 10.00
C ALA A 371 15.74 -31.12 10.93
N GLN A 372 16.20 -29.99 11.49
CA GLN A 372 17.34 -29.97 12.43
C GLN A 372 17.01 -30.64 13.77
N LEU A 373 15.79 -30.45 14.28
CA LEU A 373 15.30 -31.12 15.48
C LEU A 373 15.12 -32.64 15.26
N GLU A 374 14.64 -33.05 14.08
CA GLU A 374 14.55 -34.46 13.70
C GLU A 374 15.93 -35.12 13.62
N ALA A 375 16.94 -34.41 13.12
CA ALA A 375 18.32 -34.91 13.04
C ALA A 375 18.96 -35.20 14.42
N VAL A 376 18.45 -34.62 15.50
CA VAL A 376 18.88 -34.90 16.88
C VAL A 376 17.94 -35.87 17.63
N GLY A 377 16.96 -36.45 16.93
CA GLY A 377 16.09 -37.51 17.45
C GLY A 377 14.73 -37.07 17.99
N LEU A 378 14.27 -35.85 17.70
CA LEU A 378 12.89 -35.44 17.98
C LEU A 378 11.96 -35.89 16.85
N ASN A 379 10.69 -36.16 17.15
CA ASN A 379 9.66 -36.39 16.13
C ASN A 379 8.81 -35.11 16.01
N VAL A 380 9.01 -34.33 14.95
CA VAL A 380 8.39 -33.00 14.84
C VAL A 380 7.12 -33.06 14.01
N THR A 381 6.03 -32.54 14.55
CA THR A 381 4.78 -32.31 13.80
C THR A 381 4.62 -30.82 13.52
N ILE A 382 4.69 -30.42 12.25
CA ILE A 382 4.43 -29.04 11.84
C ILE A 382 2.91 -28.79 11.83
N ARG A 383 2.49 -27.72 12.49
CA ARG A 383 1.10 -27.24 12.50
C ARG A 383 1.04 -25.81 11.99
N ASN A 384 0.69 -25.64 10.72
CA ASN A 384 0.45 -24.32 10.15
C ASN A 384 -0.85 -23.73 10.70
N MET A 385 -0.80 -22.46 11.13
CA MET A 385 -1.96 -21.72 11.63
C MET A 385 -2.07 -20.37 10.91
N GLU A 386 -3.30 -19.87 10.85
CA GLU A 386 -3.57 -18.49 10.44
C GLU A 386 -3.40 -17.54 11.64
N TRP A 387 -3.07 -16.27 11.40
CA TRP A 387 -2.62 -15.34 12.45
C TRP A 387 -3.62 -15.19 13.61
N ALA A 388 -4.92 -15.08 13.30
CA ALA A 388 -5.97 -15.02 14.32
C ALA A 388 -6.02 -16.28 15.19
N GLN A 389 -5.84 -17.45 14.58
CA GLN A 389 -5.81 -18.73 15.29
C GLN A 389 -4.52 -18.87 16.10
N TRP A 390 -3.40 -18.35 15.60
CA TRP A 390 -2.13 -18.32 16.33
C TRP A 390 -2.24 -17.42 17.58
N LEU A 391 -2.80 -16.21 17.45
CA LEU A 391 -3.04 -15.32 18.58
C LEU A 391 -3.95 -15.97 19.63
N ASP A 392 -5.03 -16.62 19.21
CA ASP A 392 -5.92 -17.33 20.13
C ASP A 392 -5.22 -18.53 20.80
N GLN A 393 -4.68 -19.46 20.02
CA GLN A 393 -4.18 -20.73 20.55
C GLN A 393 -2.82 -20.59 21.22
N VAL A 394 -1.88 -19.89 20.60
CA VAL A 394 -0.48 -19.78 21.06
C VAL A 394 -0.33 -18.65 22.06
N PHE A 395 -0.69 -17.43 21.67
CA PHE A 395 -0.43 -16.24 22.48
C PHE A 395 -1.38 -16.15 23.70
N SER A 396 -2.69 -16.28 23.48
CA SER A 396 -3.69 -16.13 24.54
C SER A 396 -3.86 -17.41 25.39
N ASN A 397 -4.03 -18.57 24.74
CA ASN A 397 -4.31 -19.84 25.42
C ASN A 397 -3.07 -20.68 25.74
N LYS A 398 -1.86 -20.27 25.29
CA LYS A 398 -0.58 -20.97 25.55
C LYS A 398 -0.58 -22.45 25.13
N ASN A 399 -1.40 -22.80 24.14
CA ASN A 399 -1.58 -24.15 23.62
C ASN A 399 -0.58 -24.47 22.50
N TYR A 400 0.69 -24.60 22.88
CA TYR A 400 1.79 -24.92 21.96
C TYR A 400 2.97 -25.57 22.69
N ASP A 401 3.84 -26.24 21.93
CA ASP A 401 5.15 -26.71 22.39
C ASP A 401 6.23 -25.70 21.98
N LEU A 402 6.41 -25.56 20.65
CA LEU A 402 7.33 -24.64 20.01
C LEU A 402 6.59 -23.79 18.98
N THR A 403 7.02 -22.54 18.82
CA THR A 403 6.59 -21.65 17.73
C THR A 403 7.72 -20.73 17.33
N ILE A 404 7.82 -20.38 16.06
CA ILE A 404 8.76 -19.36 15.58
C ILE A 404 8.02 -18.05 15.36
N VAL A 405 8.58 -16.94 15.84
CA VAL A 405 7.99 -15.60 15.71
C VAL A 405 9.08 -14.53 15.86
N SER A 406 8.91 -13.39 15.22
CA SER A 406 9.66 -12.18 15.53
C SER A 406 8.85 -11.31 16.49
N HIS A 407 9.41 -10.99 17.66
CA HIS A 407 8.97 -9.81 18.43
C HIS A 407 9.51 -8.57 17.75
N THR A 408 8.87 -7.41 17.88
CA THR A 408 9.28 -6.19 17.15
C THR A 408 9.21 -4.91 17.99
N GLU A 409 8.88 -5.05 19.27
CA GLU A 409 8.62 -3.96 20.19
C GLU A 409 9.93 -3.52 20.88
N PRO A 410 10.31 -2.24 20.76
CA PRO A 410 11.55 -1.77 21.39
C PRO A 410 11.45 -1.84 22.92
N LEU A 411 12.56 -2.20 23.57
CA LEU A 411 12.72 -2.24 25.04
C LEU A 411 11.76 -3.20 25.79
N ASP A 412 11.20 -4.19 25.14
CA ASP A 412 10.19 -5.10 25.69
C ASP A 412 10.76 -6.26 26.54
N ILE A 413 12.04 -6.23 26.96
CA ILE A 413 12.67 -7.32 27.74
C ILE A 413 11.91 -7.67 29.04
N ASP A 414 11.03 -6.79 29.54
CA ASP A 414 10.19 -7.06 30.70
C ASP A 414 9.07 -8.07 30.44
N ILE A 415 8.76 -8.44 29.19
CA ILE A 415 7.76 -9.48 28.85
C ILE A 415 8.07 -10.83 29.53
N TYR A 416 9.35 -11.12 29.74
CA TYR A 416 9.81 -12.35 30.42
C TYR A 416 9.54 -12.34 31.93
N ALA A 417 9.24 -11.18 32.53
CA ALA A 417 8.87 -11.06 33.94
C ALA A 417 7.36 -11.10 34.18
N ARG A 418 6.55 -11.25 33.11
CA ARG A 418 5.09 -11.28 33.19
C ARG A 418 4.62 -12.73 33.32
N ASP A 419 4.12 -13.11 34.48
CA ASP A 419 3.76 -14.50 34.82
C ASP A 419 2.77 -15.19 33.85
N ASN A 420 1.89 -14.42 33.19
CA ASN A 420 0.87 -14.92 32.28
C ASN A 420 1.23 -14.73 30.79
N TYR A 421 2.47 -14.38 30.48
CA TYR A 421 2.95 -14.26 29.10
C TYR A 421 3.14 -15.64 28.45
N TYR A 422 3.06 -15.70 27.12
CA TYR A 422 2.91 -16.99 26.43
C TYR A 422 4.13 -17.92 26.55
N PHE A 423 5.33 -17.39 26.82
CA PHE A 423 6.53 -18.19 27.14
C PHE A 423 6.38 -19.07 28.38
N GLN A 424 5.47 -18.72 29.30
CA GLN A 424 5.28 -19.42 30.59
C GLN A 424 6.58 -19.55 31.40
N TYR A 425 7.49 -18.58 31.27
CA TYR A 425 8.79 -18.54 31.94
C TYR A 425 8.68 -17.87 33.31
N LYS A 426 9.43 -18.38 34.30
CA LYS A 426 9.48 -17.88 35.67
C LYS A 426 10.89 -17.97 36.22
N ASN A 427 11.43 -16.84 36.68
CA ASN A 427 12.73 -16.78 37.34
C ASN A 427 12.78 -15.58 38.30
N ASP A 428 12.96 -15.86 39.60
CA ASP A 428 12.94 -14.83 40.64
C ASP A 428 14.10 -13.83 40.50
N ASP A 429 15.25 -14.29 40.04
CA ASP A 429 16.45 -13.47 39.84
C ASP A 429 16.27 -12.52 38.65
N PHE A 430 15.61 -12.99 37.58
CA PHE A 430 15.18 -12.16 36.46
C PHE A 430 14.14 -11.12 36.90
N ASN A 431 13.09 -11.54 37.60
CA ASN A 431 12.04 -10.65 38.11
C ASN A 431 12.61 -9.57 39.03
N SER A 432 13.53 -9.94 39.95
CA SER A 432 14.25 -8.99 40.80
C SER A 432 15.09 -8.00 39.98
N THR A 433 15.73 -8.46 38.91
CA THR A 433 16.53 -7.62 38.01
C THR A 433 15.65 -6.60 37.28
N ILE A 434 14.50 -7.02 36.75
CA ILE A 434 13.54 -6.13 36.09
C ILE A 434 12.94 -5.11 37.08
N THR A 435 12.59 -5.52 38.31
CA THR A 435 12.11 -4.57 39.33
C THR A 435 13.15 -3.51 39.68
N LYS A 436 14.42 -3.90 39.84
CA LYS A 436 15.52 -2.94 40.07
C LYS A 436 15.73 -2.02 38.86
N LEU A 437 15.59 -2.55 37.65
CA LEU A 437 15.73 -1.80 36.41
C LEU A 437 14.67 -0.71 36.28
N ARG A 438 13.41 -0.99 36.64
CA ARG A 438 12.31 0.00 36.61
C ARG A 438 12.63 1.23 37.49
N GLY A 439 13.16 0.99 38.68
CA GLY A 439 13.52 2.05 39.65
C GLY A 439 14.88 2.72 39.42
N ALA A 440 15.73 2.22 38.52
CA ALA A 440 17.05 2.77 38.29
C ALA A 440 17.00 4.01 37.38
N ALA A 441 17.42 5.17 37.86
CA ALA A 441 17.50 6.41 37.06
C ALA A 441 18.85 6.59 36.35
N ASN A 442 19.93 6.01 36.88
CA ASN A 442 21.28 6.16 36.33
C ASN A 442 21.48 5.26 35.09
N LYS A 443 21.91 5.86 33.96
CA LYS A 443 22.21 5.16 32.70
C LYS A 443 23.16 3.96 32.87
N ALA A 444 24.25 4.10 33.61
CA ALA A 444 25.23 3.02 33.82
C ALA A 444 24.65 1.86 34.64
N GLN A 445 23.84 2.18 35.65
CA GLN A 445 23.15 1.15 36.44
C GLN A 445 22.10 0.41 35.60
N ARG A 446 21.33 1.14 34.78
CA ARG A 446 20.36 0.54 33.86
C ARG A 446 21.04 -0.38 32.85
N ASP A 447 22.13 0.07 32.24
CA ASP A 447 22.93 -0.75 31.30
C ASP A 447 23.39 -2.06 31.94
N ALA A 448 23.97 -1.99 33.14
CA ALA A 448 24.39 -3.20 33.87
C ALA A 448 23.22 -4.17 34.15
N LEU A 449 22.05 -3.64 34.52
CA LEU A 449 20.85 -4.45 34.78
C LEU A 449 20.27 -5.06 33.50
N PHE A 450 20.25 -4.32 32.39
CA PHE A 450 19.85 -4.83 31.07
C PHE A 450 20.76 -5.97 30.60
N LYS A 451 22.07 -5.82 30.76
CA LYS A 451 23.06 -6.85 30.42
C LYS A 451 22.88 -8.09 31.30
N LYS A 452 22.68 -7.91 32.61
CA LYS A 452 22.37 -9.00 33.53
C LYS A 452 21.08 -9.74 33.12
N ALA A 453 20.02 -9.02 32.78
CA ALA A 453 18.75 -9.60 32.36
C ALA A 453 18.93 -10.50 31.12
N GLN A 454 19.62 -10.01 30.09
CA GLN A 454 19.93 -10.79 28.88
C GLN A 454 20.76 -12.04 29.18
N GLN A 455 21.76 -11.94 30.06
CA GLN A 455 22.58 -13.08 30.47
C GLN A 455 21.73 -14.19 31.12
N ILE A 456 20.81 -13.82 32.02
CA ILE A 456 19.90 -14.79 32.66
C ILE A 456 19.05 -15.50 31.60
N LEU A 457 18.45 -14.77 30.67
CA LEU A 457 17.61 -15.36 29.63
C LEU A 457 18.38 -16.33 28.72
N ALA A 458 19.61 -15.98 28.36
CA ALA A 458 20.48 -16.86 27.58
C ALA A 458 20.88 -18.11 28.38
N ASP A 459 21.32 -17.96 29.64
CA ASP A 459 21.74 -19.10 30.47
C ASP A 459 20.60 -20.07 30.77
N ASP A 460 19.37 -19.56 30.89
CA ASP A 460 18.16 -20.36 31.10
C ASP A 460 17.59 -20.98 29.82
N ALA A 461 18.18 -20.63 28.66
CA ALA A 461 17.73 -21.05 27.33
C ALA A 461 16.21 -20.87 27.18
N VAL A 462 15.69 -19.70 27.59
CA VAL A 462 14.25 -19.44 27.66
C VAL A 462 13.59 -19.61 26.30
N ASN A 463 14.25 -19.10 25.27
CA ASN A 463 13.94 -19.26 23.86
C ASN A 463 15.25 -19.55 23.10
N VAL A 464 15.15 -20.12 21.90
CA VAL A 464 16.29 -20.10 20.97
C VAL A 464 16.30 -18.74 20.27
N PHE A 465 17.22 -17.86 20.64
CA PHE A 465 17.47 -16.62 19.92
C PHE A 465 18.12 -16.95 18.57
N ILE A 466 17.44 -16.65 17.46
CA ILE A 466 17.88 -17.01 16.11
C ILE A 466 18.57 -15.81 15.46
N ALA A 467 17.82 -14.73 15.22
CA ALA A 467 18.32 -13.58 14.48
C ALA A 467 17.65 -12.27 14.88
N SER A 468 18.40 -11.17 14.81
CA SER A 468 17.80 -9.85 14.63
C SER A 468 17.36 -9.73 13.17
N THR A 469 16.10 -9.38 12.94
CA THR A 469 15.55 -9.25 11.59
C THR A 469 16.20 -8.06 10.88
N PRO A 470 16.51 -8.22 9.58
CA PRO A 470 17.21 -7.19 8.86
C PRO A 470 16.28 -6.05 8.49
N LYS A 471 16.79 -4.83 8.58
CA LYS A 471 16.26 -3.70 7.83
C LYS A 471 17.01 -3.64 6.50
N ILE A 472 16.34 -4.03 5.42
CA ILE A 472 16.95 -4.01 4.08
C ILE A 472 16.48 -2.75 3.36
N ALA A 473 17.35 -1.78 3.25
CA ALA A 473 17.12 -0.60 2.44
C ALA A 473 17.81 -0.74 1.08
N VAL A 474 17.14 -0.29 0.02
CA VAL A 474 17.70 -0.23 -1.32
C VAL A 474 17.59 1.19 -1.80
N TRP A 475 18.70 1.82 -2.13
CA TRP A 475 18.74 3.21 -2.57
C TRP A 475 19.52 3.34 -3.88
N SER A 476 19.18 4.35 -4.68
CA SER A 476 20.08 4.88 -5.69
C SER A 476 21.39 5.27 -5.02
N LYS A 477 22.52 5.00 -5.70
CA LYS A 477 23.85 5.29 -5.16
C LYS A 477 24.08 6.77 -4.83
N ASN A 478 23.27 7.66 -5.40
CA ASN A 478 23.37 9.10 -5.17
C ASN A 478 22.67 9.55 -3.87
N VAL A 479 21.87 8.68 -3.24
CA VAL A 479 21.19 9.01 -1.98
C VAL A 479 22.15 8.79 -0.83
N GLU A 480 22.44 9.81 -0.03
CA GLU A 480 23.34 9.72 1.12
C GLU A 480 22.65 10.08 2.43
N HIS A 481 23.31 9.74 3.54
CA HIS A 481 22.89 10.11 4.91
C HIS A 481 21.50 9.58 5.33
N VAL A 482 21.15 8.40 4.84
CA VAL A 482 19.96 7.62 5.24
C VAL A 482 20.34 6.56 6.27
N TRP A 483 19.44 6.27 7.21
CA TRP A 483 19.72 5.31 8.28
C TRP A 483 19.76 3.86 7.79
N ALA A 484 20.81 3.14 8.19
CA ALA A 484 20.94 1.70 8.05
C ALA A 484 20.08 0.95 9.08
N ASN A 485 20.05 1.40 10.33
CA ASN A 485 19.26 0.74 11.38
C ASN A 485 17.85 1.34 11.49
N ALA A 486 16.96 0.61 12.17
CA ALA A 486 15.60 1.04 12.50
C ALA A 486 15.30 0.79 13.97
N PRO A 487 15.86 1.60 14.89
CA PRO A 487 15.57 1.52 16.33
C PRO A 487 14.15 2.00 16.67
N LEU A 488 13.49 2.63 15.70
CA LEU A 488 12.08 2.96 15.69
C LEU A 488 11.54 2.62 14.30
N GLN A 489 10.23 2.41 14.20
CA GLN A 489 9.52 2.21 12.93
C GLN A 489 9.36 3.56 12.18
N ALA A 490 10.47 4.21 11.87
CA ALA A 490 10.51 5.54 11.27
C ALA A 490 11.56 5.66 10.15
N ASN A 491 11.30 6.57 9.19
CA ASN A 491 12.25 6.91 8.13
C ASN A 491 12.78 8.33 8.35
N ASP A 492 13.94 8.43 9.00
CA ASP A 492 14.61 9.71 9.21
C ASP A 492 15.23 10.22 7.90
N LEU A 493 14.64 11.28 7.35
CA LEU A 493 15.13 11.98 6.15
C LEU A 493 15.63 13.40 6.49
N THR A 494 15.91 13.66 7.77
CA THR A 494 16.34 14.98 8.26
C THR A 494 17.74 15.36 7.76
N LYS A 495 18.60 14.36 7.49
CA LYS A 495 19.95 14.56 6.95
C LYS A 495 20.13 14.03 5.53
N ALA A 496 19.13 13.33 4.99
CA ALA A 496 19.21 12.68 3.69
C ALA A 496 19.48 13.70 2.58
N ASP A 497 20.25 13.30 1.57
CA ASP A 497 20.56 14.11 0.39
C ASP A 497 20.55 13.25 -0.87
N VAL A 498 20.33 13.87 -2.03
CA VAL A 498 20.54 13.22 -3.33
C VAL A 498 21.58 13.98 -4.14
N ILE A 499 22.80 13.44 -4.15
CA ILE A 499 23.97 14.03 -4.80
C ILE A 499 23.67 14.30 -6.29
N GLY A 500 23.98 15.53 -6.70
CA GLY A 500 23.90 15.96 -8.10
C GLY A 500 22.52 16.43 -8.55
N ARG A 501 21.52 16.53 -7.65
CA ARG A 501 20.25 17.19 -7.99
C ARG A 501 20.33 18.70 -7.76
N PRO A 502 19.95 19.54 -8.74
CA PRO A 502 19.77 20.97 -8.50
C PRO A 502 18.60 21.18 -7.53
N PRO A 503 18.55 22.27 -6.75
CA PRO A 503 17.41 22.58 -5.87
C PRO A 503 16.12 22.91 -6.64
N LEU A 504 14.96 22.76 -6.00
CA LEU A 504 13.64 23.10 -6.57
C LEU A 504 13.66 24.57 -7.00
N THR A 505 13.77 24.85 -8.30
CA THR A 505 13.43 26.17 -8.82
C THR A 505 11.94 26.37 -8.61
N THR A 506 11.52 27.48 -8.00
CA THR A 506 10.11 27.83 -7.75
C THR A 506 9.28 27.64 -9.02
N GLN A 507 8.62 26.49 -9.15
CA GLN A 507 7.62 26.30 -10.17
C GLN A 507 6.44 27.17 -9.74
N ASN A 508 6.23 28.26 -10.47
CA ASN A 508 4.96 28.96 -10.45
C ASN A 508 3.87 27.90 -10.61
N SER A 509 3.02 27.77 -9.59
CA SER A 509 1.81 26.98 -9.66
C SER A 509 0.93 27.57 -10.76
N THR A 510 1.10 27.07 -11.98
CA THR A 510 0.12 27.30 -13.03
C THR A 510 -1.18 26.73 -12.49
N LYS A 511 -2.10 27.63 -12.11
CA LYS A 511 -3.46 27.29 -11.66
C LYS A 511 -3.96 26.13 -12.50
N ALA A 512 -4.27 25.01 -11.83
CA ALA A 512 -4.80 23.82 -12.47
C ALA A 512 -5.95 24.25 -13.38
N SER A 513 -5.73 24.17 -14.69
CA SER A 513 -6.84 24.30 -15.62
C SER A 513 -7.61 23.00 -15.49
N LEU A 514 -8.85 23.10 -14.99
CA LEU A 514 -9.79 21.97 -15.04
C LEU A 514 -9.72 21.39 -16.44
N PRO A 515 -9.40 20.11 -16.60
CA PRO A 515 -9.24 19.55 -17.92
C PRO A 515 -10.57 19.71 -18.67
N LEU A 516 -10.54 20.18 -19.92
CA LEU A 516 -11.76 20.46 -20.69
C LEU A 516 -12.50 19.18 -21.16
N TRP A 517 -11.96 17.99 -20.90
CA TRP A 517 -12.54 16.74 -21.39
C TRP A 517 -13.89 16.36 -20.76
N PRO A 518 -14.25 16.70 -19.49
CA PRO A 518 -15.61 16.50 -18.98
C PRO A 518 -16.62 17.35 -19.72
N LEU A 519 -16.24 18.57 -20.15
CA LEU A 519 -17.07 19.40 -21.03
C LEU A 519 -17.21 18.77 -22.42
N PHE A 520 -16.15 18.15 -22.95
CA PHE A 520 -16.22 17.40 -24.21
C PHE A 520 -17.12 16.17 -24.09
N VAL A 521 -16.98 15.36 -23.03
CA VAL A 521 -17.86 14.22 -22.76
C VAL A 521 -19.30 14.71 -22.61
N PHE A 522 -19.56 15.70 -21.75
CA PHE A 522 -20.89 16.27 -21.58
C PHE A 522 -21.48 16.83 -22.88
N ALA A 523 -20.68 17.50 -23.71
CA ALA A 523 -21.11 18.00 -25.01
C ALA A 523 -21.43 16.87 -26.00
N VAL A 524 -20.63 15.81 -26.05
CA VAL A 524 -20.88 14.63 -26.89
C VAL A 524 -22.11 13.87 -26.41
N THR A 525 -22.26 13.62 -25.10
CA THR A 525 -23.41 12.92 -24.53
C THR A 525 -24.69 13.73 -24.74
N THR A 526 -24.65 15.04 -24.48
CA THR A 526 -25.78 15.96 -24.74
C THR A 526 -26.11 16.01 -26.23
N PHE A 527 -25.11 16.07 -27.12
CA PHE A 527 -25.34 16.04 -28.57
C PHE A 527 -26.00 14.72 -29.01
N VAL A 528 -25.55 13.57 -28.50
CA VAL A 528 -26.14 12.26 -28.78
C VAL A 528 -27.58 12.21 -28.25
N ILE A 529 -27.83 12.63 -27.00
CA ILE A 529 -29.16 12.67 -26.39
C ILE A 529 -30.09 13.57 -27.20
N VAL A 530 -29.68 14.79 -27.55
CA VAL A 530 -30.48 15.74 -28.33
C VAL A 530 -30.71 15.24 -29.76
N ALA A 531 -29.70 14.67 -30.42
CA ALA A 531 -29.82 14.08 -31.75
C ALA A 531 -30.78 12.87 -31.77
N VAL A 532 -30.91 12.17 -30.64
CA VAL A 532 -31.84 11.05 -30.48
C VAL A 532 -33.22 11.56 -30.12
N TYR A 533 -33.35 12.52 -29.22
CA TYR A 533 -34.63 13.12 -28.85
C TYR A 533 -35.33 13.74 -30.07
N ALA A 534 -34.55 14.30 -31.00
CA ALA A 534 -35.04 14.81 -32.29
C ALA A 534 -35.50 13.71 -33.28
N ARG A 535 -35.22 12.43 -33.02
CA ARG A 535 -35.35 11.34 -34.02
C ARG A 535 -35.97 10.03 -33.49
N ALA A 536 -36.10 9.84 -32.18
CA ALA A 536 -36.66 8.63 -31.55
C ALA A 536 -38.03 8.92 -30.91
N SER A 537 -38.89 7.89 -30.83
CA SER A 537 -40.22 8.03 -30.22
C SER A 537 -40.13 8.05 -28.68
N PRO A 538 -41.00 8.82 -27.99
CA PRO A 538 -41.05 8.83 -26.52
C PRO A 538 -41.24 7.44 -25.90
N ALA A 539 -42.01 6.56 -26.55
CA ALA A 539 -42.24 5.19 -26.11
C ALA A 539 -40.95 4.34 -26.12
N PHE A 540 -40.09 4.50 -27.12
CA PHE A 540 -38.79 3.81 -27.18
C PHE A 540 -37.87 4.25 -26.04
N LEU A 541 -37.80 5.56 -25.77
CA LEU A 541 -36.99 6.11 -24.67
C LEU A 541 -37.49 5.62 -23.31
N ALA A 542 -38.80 5.64 -23.08
CA ALA A 542 -39.41 5.14 -21.84
C ALA A 542 -39.11 3.65 -21.61
N ALA A 543 -39.23 2.81 -22.65
CA ALA A 543 -38.91 1.38 -22.55
C ALA A 543 -37.45 1.12 -22.18
N ARG A 544 -36.51 1.88 -22.75
CA ARG A 544 -35.07 1.74 -22.46
C ARG A 544 -34.72 2.24 -21.06
N ILE A 545 -35.30 3.35 -20.62
CA ILE A 545 -35.15 3.86 -19.25
C ILE A 545 -35.69 2.85 -18.24
N PHE A 546 -36.87 2.26 -18.49
CA PHE A 546 -37.44 1.25 -17.62
C PHE A 546 -36.55 0.00 -17.53
N SER A 547 -36.04 -0.49 -18.66
CA SER A 547 -35.07 -1.59 -18.70
C SER A 547 -33.79 -1.27 -17.93
N MET A 548 -33.28 -0.04 -18.05
CA MET A 548 -32.10 0.43 -17.33
C MET A 548 -32.32 0.43 -15.82
N ILE A 549 -33.43 1.01 -15.35
CA ILE A 549 -33.81 1.06 -13.93
C ILE A 549 -33.99 -0.36 -13.37
N GLY A 550 -34.70 -1.23 -14.09
CA GLY A 550 -34.89 -2.63 -13.67
C GLY A 550 -33.58 -3.40 -13.55
N THR A 551 -32.65 -3.18 -14.50
CA THR A 551 -31.32 -3.82 -14.47
C THR A 551 -30.50 -3.32 -13.28
N LEU A 552 -30.48 -2.01 -13.04
CA LEU A 552 -29.79 -1.41 -11.90
C LEU A 552 -30.35 -1.89 -10.57
N PHE A 553 -31.68 -1.97 -10.44
CA PHE A 553 -32.34 -2.45 -9.23
C PHE A 553 -32.00 -3.92 -8.92
N LEU A 554 -32.04 -4.80 -9.92
CA LEU A 554 -31.67 -6.20 -9.75
C LEU A 554 -30.18 -6.35 -9.39
N ALA A 555 -29.32 -5.55 -10.02
CA ALA A 555 -27.90 -5.56 -9.73
C ALA A 555 -27.58 -5.03 -8.34
N SER A 556 -28.19 -3.91 -7.91
CA SER A 556 -27.99 -3.38 -6.55
C SER A 556 -28.47 -4.35 -5.49
N LEU A 557 -29.62 -5.01 -5.72
CA LEU A 557 -30.11 -6.06 -4.83
C LEU A 557 -29.14 -7.24 -4.73
N PHE A 558 -28.60 -7.69 -5.87
CA PHE A 558 -27.64 -8.79 -5.90
C PHE A 558 -26.33 -8.42 -5.19
N ILE A 559 -25.79 -7.22 -5.45
CA ILE A 559 -24.57 -6.70 -4.80
C ILE A 559 -24.75 -6.66 -3.29
N PHE A 560 -25.86 -6.08 -2.81
CA PHE A 560 -26.20 -6.00 -1.40
C PHE A 560 -26.25 -7.39 -0.75
N LEU A 561 -27.02 -8.32 -1.33
CA LEU A 561 -27.17 -9.68 -0.80
C LEU A 561 -25.84 -10.45 -0.78
N LEU A 562 -24.97 -10.25 -1.77
CA LEU A 562 -23.68 -10.93 -1.83
C LEU A 562 -22.78 -10.53 -0.67
N ILE A 563 -22.81 -9.26 -0.26
CA ILE A 563 -22.02 -8.75 0.86
C ILE A 563 -22.59 -9.19 2.21
N GLU A 564 -23.92 -9.26 2.34
CA GLU A 564 -24.57 -9.76 3.55
C GLU A 564 -24.30 -11.24 3.83
N VAL A 565 -24.05 -12.03 2.79
CA VAL A 565 -23.70 -13.47 2.90
C VAL A 565 -22.21 -13.67 3.15
N ALA A 566 -21.38 -12.63 3.02
CA ALA A 566 -19.94 -12.74 3.25
C ALA A 566 -19.65 -13.14 4.72
N PRO A 567 -18.81 -14.16 4.96
CA PRO A 567 -18.55 -14.65 6.30
C PRO A 567 -17.76 -13.62 7.13
N GLY A 568 -18.31 -13.27 8.29
CA GLY A 568 -17.69 -12.38 9.27
C GLY A 568 -18.55 -11.16 9.56
N ASP A 569 -18.83 -10.92 10.84
CA ASP A 569 -19.53 -9.73 11.29
C ASP A 569 -18.60 -8.50 11.15
N PRO A 570 -18.94 -7.50 10.33
CA PRO A 570 -18.10 -6.32 10.10
C PRO A 570 -17.70 -5.63 11.41
N ALA A 571 -18.61 -5.54 12.38
CA ALA A 571 -18.34 -4.87 13.65
C ALA A 571 -17.36 -5.67 14.53
N SER A 572 -17.44 -7.01 14.51
CA SER A 572 -16.52 -7.88 15.28
C SER A 572 -15.11 -7.84 14.73
N PHE A 573 -14.94 -7.67 13.41
CA PHE A 573 -13.63 -7.49 12.81
C PHE A 573 -13.02 -6.14 13.17
N MET A 574 -13.82 -5.06 13.10
CA MET A 574 -13.35 -3.70 13.38
C MET A 574 -12.86 -3.51 14.82
N MET A 575 -13.50 -4.17 15.79
CA MET A 575 -13.14 -4.05 17.20
C MET A 575 -12.07 -5.05 17.65
N GLY A 576 -11.71 -6.00 16.79
CA GLY A 576 -10.78 -7.09 17.11
C GLY A 576 -11.39 -8.19 17.99
N LEU A 577 -10.68 -9.32 18.10
CA LEU A 577 -11.16 -10.51 18.81
C LEU A 577 -11.37 -10.31 20.33
N ASN A 578 -10.74 -9.28 20.91
CA ASN A 578 -10.84 -8.91 22.33
C ASN A 578 -11.73 -7.69 22.58
N ALA A 579 -12.57 -7.32 21.61
CA ALA A 579 -13.52 -6.22 21.74
C ALA A 579 -14.42 -6.39 22.97
N ASP A 580 -14.61 -5.32 23.73
CA ASP A 580 -15.67 -5.26 24.74
C ASP A 580 -17.03 -5.57 24.06
N PRO A 581 -17.77 -6.62 24.48
CA PRO A 581 -19.08 -6.95 23.92
C PRO A 581 -20.06 -5.78 23.92
N ALA A 582 -19.98 -4.87 24.89
CA ALA A 582 -20.82 -3.68 24.96
C ALA A 582 -20.47 -2.67 23.85
N ALA A 583 -19.18 -2.44 23.62
CA ALA A 583 -18.70 -1.57 22.55
C ALA A 583 -19.00 -2.17 21.16
N LEU A 584 -18.89 -3.50 21.01
CA LEU A 584 -19.30 -4.21 19.80
C LEU A 584 -20.80 -4.04 19.51
N ALA A 585 -21.66 -4.18 20.52
CA ALA A 585 -23.09 -3.98 20.38
C ALA A 585 -23.46 -2.52 20.04
N ALA A 586 -22.76 -1.55 20.65
CA ALA A 586 -22.91 -0.14 20.34
C ALA A 586 -22.53 0.15 18.88
N LEU A 587 -21.38 -0.38 18.42
CA LEU A 587 -20.93 -0.23 17.03
C LEU A 587 -21.93 -0.87 16.06
N LYS A 588 -22.48 -2.06 16.36
CA LYS A 588 -23.51 -2.68 15.52
C LYS A 588 -24.74 -1.80 15.35
N SER A 589 -25.18 -1.15 16.43
CA SER A 589 -26.34 -0.26 16.39
C SER A 589 -26.03 1.03 15.64
N GLU A 590 -24.83 1.59 15.83
CA GLU A 590 -24.35 2.75 15.06
C GLU A 590 -24.27 2.46 13.56
N LEU A 591 -23.79 1.28 13.19
CA LEU A 591 -23.71 0.82 11.80
C LEU A 591 -25.05 0.32 11.24
N GLY A 592 -26.10 0.28 12.05
CA GLY A 592 -27.43 -0.21 11.65
C GLY A 592 -27.45 -1.68 11.25
N LEU A 593 -26.48 -2.49 11.70
CA LEU A 593 -26.37 -3.92 11.44
C LEU A 593 -27.43 -4.74 12.21
N ASP A 594 -28.05 -4.12 13.22
CA ASP A 594 -29.16 -4.65 14.00
C ASP A 594 -30.53 -4.56 13.29
N LYS A 595 -30.62 -3.77 12.20
CA LYS A 595 -31.87 -3.57 11.46
C LYS A 595 -32.19 -4.74 10.51
N PRO A 596 -33.49 -5.03 10.25
CA PRO A 596 -33.90 -5.97 9.22
C PRO A 596 -33.31 -5.65 7.84
N LEU A 597 -32.93 -6.68 7.09
CA LEU A 597 -32.34 -6.58 5.73
C LEU A 597 -33.06 -5.60 4.79
N PRO A 598 -34.42 -5.59 4.68
CA PRO A 598 -35.10 -4.65 3.80
C PRO A 598 -34.87 -3.18 4.15
N ILE A 599 -34.79 -2.86 5.45
CA ILE A 599 -34.55 -1.49 5.93
C ILE A 599 -33.12 -1.08 5.61
N ARG A 600 -32.15 -2.00 5.80
CA ARG A 600 -30.74 -1.77 5.47
C ARG A 600 -30.56 -1.51 3.98
N TYR A 601 -31.21 -2.31 3.11
CA TYR A 601 -31.18 -2.09 1.67
C TYR A 601 -31.77 -0.73 1.24
N VAL A 602 -32.95 -0.37 1.77
CA VAL A 602 -33.60 0.92 1.45
C VAL A 602 -32.77 2.10 1.95
N SER A 603 -32.17 1.99 3.13
CA SER A 603 -31.27 3.01 3.68
C SER A 603 -30.02 3.17 2.82
N TRP A 604 -29.41 2.06 2.42
CA TRP A 604 -28.19 2.05 1.60
C TRP A 604 -28.43 2.68 0.22
N ILE A 605 -29.46 2.22 -0.50
CA ILE A 605 -29.77 2.78 -1.83
C ILE A 605 -30.27 4.22 -1.74
N GLY A 606 -31.00 4.57 -0.66
CA GLY A 606 -31.42 5.93 -0.37
C GLY A 606 -30.23 6.88 -0.21
N GLY A 607 -29.22 6.45 0.57
CA GLY A 607 -27.95 7.16 0.71
C GLY A 607 -27.27 7.39 -0.64
N ILE A 608 -27.09 6.33 -1.43
CA ILE A 608 -26.43 6.41 -2.73
C ILE A 608 -27.13 7.39 -3.68
N ILE A 609 -28.47 7.38 -3.72
CA ILE A 609 -29.25 8.30 -4.57
C ILE A 609 -29.03 9.76 -4.12
N THR A 610 -28.84 10.01 -2.83
CA THR A 610 -28.51 11.33 -2.29
C THR A 610 -27.02 11.70 -2.38
N GLY A 611 -26.17 10.79 -2.87
CA GLY A 611 -24.72 10.98 -2.97
C GLY A 611 -23.95 10.63 -1.70
N ASP A 612 -24.56 9.92 -0.75
CA ASP A 612 -23.88 9.36 0.42
C ASP A 612 -23.61 7.86 0.20
N PHE A 613 -22.35 7.53 -0.02
CA PHE A 613 -21.88 6.15 -0.20
C PHE A 613 -21.35 5.54 1.11
N GLY A 614 -21.54 6.24 2.24
CA GLY A 614 -20.98 5.88 3.53
C GLY A 614 -19.53 6.34 3.70
N ILE A 615 -18.94 5.90 4.82
CA ILE A 615 -17.56 6.21 5.22
C ILE A 615 -16.70 4.95 5.07
N SER A 616 -15.53 5.10 4.47
CA SER A 616 -14.52 4.03 4.46
C SER A 616 -13.96 3.84 5.87
N TYR A 617 -13.94 2.61 6.37
CA TYR A 617 -13.33 2.32 7.67
C TYR A 617 -11.81 2.29 7.64
N THR A 618 -11.25 1.96 6.47
CA THR A 618 -9.80 1.96 6.32
C THR A 618 -9.26 3.37 6.19
N TYR A 619 -9.89 4.20 5.36
CA TYR A 619 -9.43 5.55 5.05
C TYR A 619 -10.03 6.65 5.92
N ARG A 620 -11.10 6.35 6.68
CA ARG A 620 -11.82 7.26 7.58
C ARG A 620 -12.35 8.54 6.89
N ILE A 621 -12.68 8.44 5.60
CA ILE A 621 -13.24 9.53 4.80
C ILE A 621 -14.46 9.04 4.00
N PRO A 622 -15.31 9.96 3.51
CA PRO A 622 -16.43 9.60 2.64
C PRO A 622 -15.98 8.80 1.43
N VAL A 623 -16.71 7.72 1.12
CA VAL A 623 -16.41 6.88 -0.05
C VAL A 623 -16.58 7.67 -1.35
N THR A 624 -17.42 8.70 -1.35
CA THR A 624 -17.57 9.61 -2.49
C THR A 624 -16.29 10.35 -2.85
N GLU A 625 -15.53 10.82 -1.85
CA GLU A 625 -14.26 11.51 -2.08
C GLU A 625 -13.23 10.53 -2.67
N LEU A 626 -13.13 9.32 -2.11
CA LEU A 626 -12.29 8.25 -2.65
C LEU A 626 -12.65 7.95 -4.11
N LEU A 627 -13.93 7.69 -4.39
CA LEU A 627 -14.40 7.37 -5.74
C LEU A 627 -14.14 8.51 -6.72
N ALA A 628 -14.41 9.75 -6.32
CA ALA A 628 -14.20 10.93 -7.15
C ALA A 628 -12.73 11.00 -7.60
N GLU A 629 -11.77 10.92 -6.66
CA GLU A 629 -10.34 10.95 -6.99
C GLU A 629 -9.91 9.84 -7.96
N ARG A 630 -10.46 8.62 -7.79
CA ARG A 630 -10.11 7.46 -8.64
C ARG A 630 -10.74 7.49 -10.03
N ILE A 631 -11.98 7.99 -10.15
CA ILE A 631 -12.66 8.14 -11.44
C ILE A 631 -11.86 9.03 -12.39
N TRP A 632 -11.18 10.05 -11.85
CA TRP A 632 -10.30 10.94 -12.63
C TRP A 632 -9.07 10.25 -13.25
N VAL A 633 -8.81 8.99 -12.93
CA VAL A 633 -7.75 8.17 -13.54
C VAL A 633 -8.34 7.08 -14.44
N SER A 634 -9.27 6.27 -13.92
CA SER A 634 -9.82 5.11 -14.64
C SER A 634 -10.64 5.49 -15.87
N LEU A 635 -11.49 6.52 -15.77
CA LEU A 635 -12.35 6.91 -16.89
C LEU A 635 -11.53 7.50 -18.06
N PRO A 636 -10.60 8.45 -17.85
CA PRO A 636 -9.69 8.90 -18.91
C PRO A 636 -8.86 7.78 -19.51
N LEU A 637 -8.38 6.83 -18.69
CA LEU A 637 -7.64 5.66 -19.18
C LEU A 637 -8.48 4.81 -20.14
N ALA A 638 -9.71 4.46 -19.73
CA ALA A 638 -10.61 3.66 -20.55
C ALA A 638 -11.01 4.39 -21.85
N LEU A 639 -11.29 5.69 -21.79
CA LEU A 639 -11.58 6.52 -22.96
C LEU A 639 -10.37 6.61 -23.90
N PHE A 640 -9.16 6.74 -23.35
CA PHE A 640 -7.94 6.82 -24.14
C PHE A 640 -7.66 5.48 -24.84
N ALA A 641 -7.79 4.37 -24.13
CA ALA A 641 -7.68 3.03 -24.70
C ALA A 641 -8.75 2.77 -25.78
N PHE A 642 -9.98 3.23 -25.54
CA PHE A 642 -11.07 3.14 -26.50
C PHE A 642 -10.79 3.94 -27.77
N ALA A 643 -10.25 5.16 -27.64
CA ALA A 643 -9.86 5.98 -28.76
C ALA A 643 -8.73 5.33 -29.58
N ILE A 644 -7.66 4.86 -28.93
CA ILE A 644 -6.54 4.18 -29.60
C ILE A 644 -7.03 2.94 -30.33
N SER A 645 -7.82 2.09 -29.66
CA SER A 645 -8.30 0.84 -30.25
C SER A 645 -9.24 1.08 -31.44
N THR A 646 -10.06 2.13 -31.40
CA THR A 646 -10.92 2.54 -32.52
C THR A 646 -10.11 3.08 -33.69
N VAL A 647 -9.15 3.96 -33.42
CA VAL A 647 -8.27 4.59 -34.44
C VAL A 647 -7.40 3.55 -35.14
N ILE A 648 -7.00 2.48 -34.45
CA ILE A 648 -6.23 1.39 -35.05
C ILE A 648 -7.16 0.38 -35.73
N GLY A 649 -8.18 -0.10 -35.01
CA GLY A 649 -8.99 -1.25 -35.41
C GLY A 649 -9.89 -0.99 -36.62
N LEU A 650 -10.58 0.15 -36.68
CA LEU A 650 -11.48 0.45 -37.80
C LEU A 650 -10.72 0.59 -39.14
N PRO A 651 -9.64 1.39 -39.23
CA PRO A 651 -8.88 1.49 -40.47
C PRO A 651 -8.21 0.17 -40.84
N ALA A 652 -7.59 -0.53 -39.88
CA ALA A 652 -6.94 -1.81 -40.14
C ALA A 652 -7.93 -2.86 -40.69
N GLY A 653 -9.13 -2.94 -40.12
CA GLY A 653 -10.18 -3.85 -40.60
C GLY A 653 -10.67 -3.51 -42.00
N LEU A 654 -10.89 -2.22 -42.29
CA LEU A 654 -11.29 -1.74 -43.61
C LEU A 654 -10.19 -2.03 -44.66
N PHE A 655 -8.92 -1.77 -44.31
CA PHE A 655 -7.79 -2.07 -45.17
C PHE A 655 -7.66 -3.58 -45.42
N ALA A 656 -7.74 -4.41 -44.38
CA ALA A 656 -7.70 -5.86 -44.50
C ALA A 656 -8.84 -6.42 -45.36
N ALA A 657 -10.04 -5.82 -45.31
CA ALA A 657 -11.16 -6.18 -46.18
C ALA A 657 -10.92 -5.79 -47.64
N SER A 658 -10.43 -4.57 -47.87
CA SER A 658 -10.12 -4.07 -49.22
C SER A 658 -8.98 -4.82 -49.91
N LEU A 659 -8.03 -5.34 -49.11
CA LEU A 659 -6.85 -6.07 -49.56
C LEU A 659 -6.97 -7.58 -49.37
N ARG A 660 -8.18 -8.12 -49.14
CA ARG A 660 -8.40 -9.53 -48.73
C ARG A 660 -7.77 -10.59 -49.65
N LYS A 661 -7.55 -10.27 -50.93
CA LYS A 661 -6.91 -11.16 -51.92
C LYS A 661 -5.38 -11.04 -51.94
N LYS A 662 -4.80 -10.01 -51.34
CA LYS A 662 -3.37 -9.72 -51.35
C LYS A 662 -2.69 -10.23 -50.07
N LEU A 663 -1.39 -10.51 -50.16
CA LEU A 663 -0.59 -10.93 -49.01
C LEU A 663 -0.63 -9.91 -47.87
N SER A 664 -0.58 -8.60 -48.18
CA SER A 664 -0.69 -7.53 -47.17
C SER A 664 -2.00 -7.59 -46.38
N GLY A 665 -3.13 -7.87 -47.03
CA GLY A 665 -4.41 -8.05 -46.34
C GLY A 665 -4.46 -9.30 -45.48
N LYS A 666 -3.81 -10.39 -45.91
CA LYS A 666 -3.64 -11.61 -45.10
C LYS A 666 -2.72 -11.37 -43.90
N ALA A 667 -1.64 -10.60 -44.07
CA ALA A 667 -0.69 -10.27 -43.02
C ALA A 667 -1.34 -9.41 -41.92
N ILE A 668 -2.11 -8.36 -42.28
CA ILE A 668 -2.85 -7.55 -41.29
C ILE A 668 -3.81 -8.43 -40.48
N PHE A 669 -4.53 -9.32 -41.15
CA PHE A 669 -5.45 -10.24 -40.47
C PHE A 669 -4.73 -11.25 -39.57
N GLY A 670 -3.60 -11.81 -40.04
CA GLY A 670 -2.77 -12.70 -39.22
C GLY A 670 -2.18 -12.00 -37.99
N ALA A 671 -1.72 -10.75 -38.14
CA ALA A 671 -1.24 -9.93 -37.03
C ALA A 671 -2.36 -9.61 -36.03
N ALA A 672 -3.58 -9.31 -36.51
CA ALA A 672 -4.74 -9.15 -35.64
C ALA A 672 -5.05 -10.46 -34.89
N GLN A 673 -5.01 -11.61 -35.56
CA GLN A 673 -5.24 -12.90 -34.90
C GLN A 673 -4.22 -13.19 -33.79
N ALA A 674 -2.95 -12.86 -34.01
CA ALA A 674 -1.92 -12.95 -32.99
C ALA A 674 -2.17 -11.97 -31.84
N GLY A 675 -2.60 -10.74 -32.13
CA GLY A 675 -2.95 -9.74 -31.13
C GLY A 675 -4.10 -10.15 -30.21
N VAL A 676 -5.10 -10.88 -30.73
CA VAL A 676 -6.20 -11.45 -29.91
C VAL A 676 -5.70 -12.53 -28.94
N ALA A 677 -4.65 -13.26 -29.31
CA ALA A 677 -4.10 -14.33 -28.47
C ALA A 677 -3.26 -13.81 -27.29
N ILE A 678 -2.91 -12.52 -27.28
CA ILE A 678 -2.08 -11.91 -26.25
C ILE A 678 -2.96 -11.42 -25.09
N PRO A 679 -2.75 -11.92 -23.86
CA PRO A 679 -3.43 -11.37 -22.68
C PRO A 679 -3.01 -9.92 -22.40
N ASN A 680 -3.97 -9.05 -22.05
CA ASN A 680 -3.70 -7.63 -21.78
C ASN A 680 -2.62 -7.41 -20.71
N PHE A 681 -2.68 -8.17 -19.60
CA PHE A 681 -1.74 -8.03 -18.49
C PHE A 681 -0.32 -8.44 -18.88
N TRP A 682 -0.18 -9.49 -19.70
CA TRP A 682 1.13 -9.95 -20.16
C TRP A 682 1.77 -8.91 -21.08
N LEU A 683 0.97 -8.33 -21.99
CA LEU A 683 1.42 -7.21 -22.81
C LEU A 683 1.83 -6.00 -21.95
N ALA A 684 1.06 -5.67 -20.91
CA ALA A 684 1.40 -4.59 -19.99
C ALA A 684 2.76 -4.80 -19.31
N ILE A 685 3.02 -5.99 -18.78
CA ILE A 685 4.31 -6.33 -18.15
C ILE A 685 5.46 -6.20 -19.17
N LEU A 686 5.28 -6.69 -20.41
CA LEU A 686 6.29 -6.53 -21.45
C LEU A 686 6.55 -5.06 -21.81
N LEU A 687 5.50 -4.24 -21.85
CA LEU A 687 5.63 -2.80 -22.09
C LEU A 687 6.37 -2.12 -20.94
N VAL A 688 6.09 -2.47 -19.69
CA VAL A 688 6.84 -1.97 -18.52
C VAL A 688 8.32 -2.37 -18.61
N LEU A 689 8.60 -3.65 -18.82
CA LEU A 689 9.98 -4.16 -18.90
C LEU A 689 10.79 -3.48 -20.01
N PHE A 690 10.17 -3.28 -21.18
CA PHE A 690 10.86 -2.68 -22.32
C PHE A 690 10.95 -1.16 -22.22
N PHE A 691 9.83 -0.47 -22.03
CA PHE A 691 9.78 0.99 -22.13
C PHE A 691 10.09 1.72 -20.82
N ALA A 692 9.77 1.13 -19.67
CA ALA A 692 10.03 1.75 -18.37
C ALA A 692 11.34 1.26 -17.76
N VAL A 693 11.58 -0.05 -17.73
CA VAL A 693 12.79 -0.60 -17.09
C VAL A 693 14.01 -0.53 -18.01
N THR A 694 13.90 -1.01 -19.26
CA THR A 694 15.07 -1.07 -20.17
C THR A 694 15.39 0.29 -20.80
N LEU A 695 14.37 0.99 -21.32
CA LEU A 695 14.56 2.27 -22.01
C LEU A 695 14.42 3.49 -21.11
N GLN A 696 13.78 3.36 -19.93
CA GLN A 696 13.48 4.48 -19.02
C GLN A 696 12.77 5.68 -19.68
N TRP A 697 11.98 5.42 -20.73
CA TRP A 697 11.21 6.45 -21.43
C TRP A 697 9.94 6.84 -20.66
N PHE A 698 9.38 5.88 -19.93
CA PHE A 698 8.17 6.01 -19.14
C PHE A 698 8.43 5.57 -17.70
N SER A 699 7.53 5.99 -16.83
CA SER A 699 7.43 5.44 -15.50
C SER A 699 6.90 4.00 -15.56
N ALA A 700 7.34 3.13 -14.64
CA ALA A 700 6.81 1.78 -14.51
C ALA A 700 5.37 1.80 -13.99
N GLY A 701 4.99 2.85 -13.25
CA GLY A 701 3.63 2.99 -12.76
C GLY A 701 3.36 4.27 -11.96
N GLY A 702 2.14 4.38 -11.44
CA GLY A 702 1.68 5.56 -10.72
C GLY A 702 1.16 6.66 -11.63
N PHE A 703 0.57 7.69 -11.02
CA PHE A 703 -0.02 8.81 -11.73
C PHE A 703 0.40 10.14 -11.08
N PRO A 704 1.07 11.04 -11.83
CA PRO A 704 1.57 12.30 -11.31
C PRO A 704 0.46 13.31 -10.96
N GLY A 705 -0.80 12.98 -11.26
CA GLY A 705 -1.95 13.86 -11.07
C GLY A 705 -2.09 14.86 -12.21
N TRP A 706 -3.32 15.37 -12.38
CA TRP A 706 -3.61 16.38 -13.40
C TRP A 706 -2.96 17.73 -13.10
N ASP A 707 -2.68 18.01 -11.82
CA ASP A 707 -2.02 19.24 -11.37
C ASP A 707 -0.56 19.34 -11.85
N ALA A 708 0.08 18.21 -12.16
CA ALA A 708 1.41 18.18 -12.77
C ALA A 708 1.39 18.63 -14.24
N GLY A 709 0.20 18.80 -14.84
CA GLY A 709 -0.02 19.21 -16.22
C GLY A 709 -0.57 18.08 -17.10
N PHE A 710 -1.19 18.48 -18.21
CA PHE A 710 -1.84 17.55 -19.14
C PHE A 710 -0.85 16.56 -19.80
N LEU A 711 0.32 17.04 -20.21
CA LEU A 711 1.31 16.20 -20.90
C LEU A 711 1.89 15.11 -19.97
N PRO A 712 2.35 15.41 -18.73
CA PRO A 712 2.79 14.38 -17.78
C PRO A 712 1.70 13.36 -17.45
N ALA A 713 0.46 13.82 -17.24
CA ALA A 713 -0.67 12.93 -16.98
C ALA A 713 -0.95 11.99 -18.17
N MET A 714 -0.94 12.51 -19.40
CA MET A 714 -1.15 11.68 -20.59
C MET A 714 0.00 10.74 -20.88
N LYS A 715 1.24 11.15 -20.60
CA LYS A 715 2.42 10.28 -20.69
C LYS A 715 2.29 9.08 -19.74
N ALA A 716 1.85 9.31 -18.50
CA ALA A 716 1.62 8.24 -17.52
C ALA A 716 0.52 7.25 -17.93
N LEU A 717 -0.53 7.74 -18.63
CA LEU A 717 -1.63 6.88 -19.08
C LEU A 717 -1.38 6.18 -20.43
N LEU A 718 -0.33 6.54 -21.18
CA LEU A 718 -0.13 6.05 -22.55
C LEU A 718 0.17 4.54 -22.63
N LEU A 719 1.16 4.04 -21.90
CA LEU A 719 1.48 2.61 -21.89
C LEU A 719 0.32 1.75 -21.36
N PRO A 720 -0.34 2.12 -20.23
CA PRO A 720 -1.57 1.46 -19.79
C PRO A 720 -2.66 1.45 -20.87
N ALA A 721 -2.88 2.58 -21.55
CA ALA A 721 -3.90 2.68 -22.60
C ALA A 721 -3.55 1.82 -23.81
N ILE A 722 -2.28 1.72 -24.21
CA ILE A 722 -1.82 0.83 -25.29
C ILE A 722 -2.04 -0.64 -24.92
N ALA A 723 -1.70 -1.03 -23.69
CA ALA A 723 -1.89 -2.40 -23.20
C ALA A 723 -3.36 -2.83 -23.25
N LEU A 724 -4.27 -1.92 -22.87
CA LEU A 724 -5.72 -2.13 -23.00
C LEU A 724 -6.20 -2.09 -24.45
N ALA A 725 -5.65 -1.19 -25.27
CA ALA A 725 -6.17 -0.91 -26.60
C ALA A 725 -5.80 -1.95 -27.65
N LEU A 726 -4.58 -2.50 -27.65
CA LEU A 726 -4.09 -3.30 -28.77
C LEU A 726 -4.88 -4.62 -28.98
N PRO A 727 -5.16 -5.43 -27.95
CA PRO A 727 -5.98 -6.63 -28.12
C PRO A 727 -7.40 -6.29 -28.59
N GLN A 728 -7.95 -5.19 -28.09
CA GLN A 728 -9.29 -4.72 -28.48
C GLN A 728 -9.31 -4.18 -29.92
N ALA A 729 -8.23 -3.52 -30.37
CA ALA A 729 -8.07 -3.09 -31.75
C ALA A 729 -8.02 -4.28 -32.71
N ALA A 730 -7.43 -5.39 -32.28
CA ALA A 730 -7.36 -6.63 -33.06
C ALA A 730 -8.74 -7.28 -33.22
N ILE A 731 -9.52 -7.36 -32.14
CA ILE A 731 -10.93 -7.80 -32.18
C ILE A 731 -11.75 -6.91 -33.11
N LEU A 732 -11.63 -5.59 -32.96
CA LEU A 732 -12.33 -4.62 -33.80
C LEU A 732 -11.92 -4.72 -35.27
N THR A 733 -10.64 -4.97 -35.55
CA THR A 733 -10.10 -5.22 -36.90
C THR A 733 -10.79 -6.42 -37.54
N GLN A 734 -10.89 -7.54 -36.82
CA GLN A 734 -11.53 -8.77 -37.30
C GLN A 734 -13.00 -8.55 -37.64
N ILE A 735 -13.73 -7.87 -36.75
CA ILE A 735 -15.16 -7.62 -36.90
C ILE A 735 -15.43 -6.64 -38.03
N MET A 736 -14.71 -5.52 -38.07
CA MET A 736 -14.83 -4.54 -39.14
C MET A 736 -14.50 -5.16 -40.50
N ARG A 737 -13.49 -6.04 -40.56
CA ARG A 737 -13.16 -6.78 -41.78
C ARG A 737 -14.30 -7.70 -42.21
N SER A 738 -14.81 -8.52 -41.31
CA SER A 738 -15.89 -9.47 -41.60
C SER A 738 -17.17 -8.77 -42.05
N ALA A 739 -17.61 -7.76 -41.29
CA ALA A 739 -18.77 -6.93 -41.62
C ALA A 739 -18.62 -6.24 -42.98
N THR A 740 -17.44 -5.70 -43.29
CA THR A 740 -17.17 -5.09 -44.59
C THR A 740 -17.23 -6.10 -45.72
N ILE A 741 -16.67 -7.31 -45.54
CA ILE A 741 -16.67 -8.35 -46.58
C ILE A 741 -18.09 -8.83 -46.86
N GLU A 742 -18.89 -9.05 -45.83
CA GLU A 742 -20.30 -9.42 -45.92
C GLU A 742 -21.10 -8.34 -46.64
N THR A 743 -20.97 -7.09 -46.20
CA THR A 743 -21.63 -5.93 -46.82
C THR A 743 -21.27 -5.80 -48.31
N LEU A 744 -20.01 -6.05 -48.68
CA LEU A 744 -19.56 -6.00 -50.09
C LEU A 744 -20.18 -7.08 -50.99
N ARG A 745 -20.87 -8.09 -50.43
CA ARG A 745 -21.58 -9.15 -51.16
C ARG A 745 -23.04 -8.83 -51.43
N GLU A 746 -23.59 -7.84 -50.74
CA GLU A 746 -24.99 -7.40 -50.85
C GLU A 746 -25.37 -6.90 -52.26
N ASP A 747 -26.64 -7.10 -52.63
CA ASP A 747 -27.12 -6.79 -53.98
C ASP A 747 -27.09 -5.29 -54.30
N TYR A 748 -27.35 -4.42 -53.32
CA TYR A 748 -27.27 -2.98 -53.53
C TYR A 748 -25.82 -2.51 -53.84
N ILE A 749 -24.81 -3.26 -53.38
CA ILE A 749 -23.40 -3.00 -53.74
C ILE A 749 -23.12 -3.42 -55.19
N ARG A 750 -23.71 -4.53 -55.65
CA ARG A 750 -23.61 -4.94 -57.07
C ARG A 750 -24.23 -3.90 -57.98
N THR A 751 -25.41 -3.39 -57.62
CA THR A 751 -26.09 -2.30 -58.34
C THR A 751 -25.26 -1.01 -58.36
N ALA A 752 -24.63 -0.65 -57.24
CA ALA A 752 -23.73 0.51 -57.18
C ALA A 752 -22.54 0.39 -58.15
N ARG A 753 -21.92 -0.81 -58.24
CA ARG A 753 -20.86 -1.09 -59.22
C ARG A 753 -21.36 -1.07 -60.66
N ALA A 754 -22.55 -1.62 -60.92
CA ALA A 754 -23.16 -1.61 -62.25
C ALA A 754 -23.46 -0.19 -62.74
N LYS A 755 -23.73 0.75 -61.82
CA LYS A 755 -23.87 2.19 -62.11
C LYS A 755 -22.54 2.92 -62.36
N GLY A 756 -21.42 2.22 -62.41
CA GLY A 756 -20.09 2.78 -62.73
C GLY A 756 -19.35 3.43 -61.55
N LEU A 757 -19.83 3.28 -60.31
CA LEU A 757 -19.13 3.81 -59.14
C LEU A 757 -17.80 3.07 -58.92
N ASN A 758 -16.73 3.84 -58.68
CA ASN A 758 -15.41 3.26 -58.44
C ASN A 758 -15.34 2.50 -57.10
N ASN A 759 -14.42 1.53 -56.98
CA ASN A 759 -14.31 0.65 -55.81
C ASN A 759 -14.07 1.40 -54.49
N GLU A 760 -13.41 2.56 -54.53
CA GLU A 760 -13.16 3.37 -53.33
C GLU A 760 -14.43 4.06 -52.84
N THR A 761 -15.25 4.59 -53.74
CA THR A 761 -16.56 5.19 -53.42
C THR A 761 -17.52 4.13 -52.92
N VAL A 762 -17.55 2.96 -53.57
CA VAL A 762 -18.35 1.81 -53.11
C VAL A 762 -17.94 1.38 -51.70
N LEU A 763 -16.63 1.31 -51.41
CA LEU A 763 -16.13 0.93 -50.09
C LEU A 763 -16.44 1.98 -49.02
N ARG A 764 -16.05 3.25 -49.22
CA ARG A 764 -16.14 4.30 -48.19
C ARG A 764 -17.57 4.80 -47.99
N LYS A 765 -18.36 4.95 -49.06
CA LYS A 765 -19.68 5.60 -48.99
C LYS A 765 -20.83 4.61 -48.82
N HIS A 766 -20.71 3.41 -49.37
CA HIS A 766 -21.80 2.42 -49.37
C HIS A 766 -21.54 1.24 -48.44
N ALA A 767 -20.36 0.61 -48.51
CA ALA A 767 -20.07 -0.56 -47.68
C ALA A 767 -19.75 -0.19 -46.22
N MET A 768 -18.86 0.78 -45.97
CA MET A 768 -18.45 1.15 -44.62
C MET A 768 -19.65 1.58 -43.76
N ARG A 769 -20.54 2.42 -44.28
CA ARG A 769 -21.68 2.95 -43.51
C ARG A 769 -22.62 1.84 -43.01
N ASN A 770 -22.85 0.80 -43.81
CA ASN A 770 -23.70 -0.32 -43.42
C ASN A 770 -22.93 -1.37 -42.59
N ALA A 771 -21.64 -1.56 -42.87
CA ALA A 771 -20.76 -2.39 -42.05
C ALA A 771 -20.57 -1.82 -40.63
N MET A 772 -20.79 -0.52 -40.42
CA MET A 772 -20.72 0.11 -39.09
C MET A 772 -21.81 -0.37 -38.12
N ILE A 773 -22.93 -0.93 -38.60
CA ILE A 773 -24.03 -1.37 -37.72
C ILE A 773 -23.56 -2.43 -36.71
N PRO A 774 -23.00 -3.59 -37.12
CA PRO A 774 -22.46 -4.57 -36.18
C PRO A 774 -21.20 -4.09 -35.45
N VAL A 775 -20.47 -3.14 -36.03
CA VAL A 775 -19.24 -2.58 -35.42
C VAL A 775 -19.58 -1.65 -34.26
N LEU A 776 -20.65 -0.88 -34.36
CA LEU A 776 -21.15 -0.03 -33.27
C LEU A 776 -21.57 -0.85 -32.05
N THR A 777 -22.14 -2.04 -32.26
CA THR A 777 -22.41 -3.02 -31.20
C THR A 777 -21.17 -3.33 -30.40
N ILE A 778 -20.10 -3.62 -31.13
CA ILE A 778 -18.85 -4.09 -30.55
C ILE A 778 -18.11 -2.95 -29.89
N LEU A 779 -18.05 -1.76 -30.51
CA LEU A 779 -17.51 -0.56 -29.88
C LEU A 779 -18.20 -0.29 -28.53
N GLY A 780 -19.51 -0.49 -28.49
CA GLY A 780 -20.28 -0.39 -27.29
C GLY A 780 -19.86 -1.36 -26.18
N LEU A 781 -19.87 -2.65 -26.49
CA LEU A 781 -19.45 -3.70 -25.55
C LEU A 781 -17.98 -3.55 -25.12
N GLN A 782 -17.12 -3.10 -26.05
CA GLN A 782 -15.70 -2.92 -25.86
C GLN A 782 -15.38 -1.87 -24.79
N PHE A 783 -16.15 -0.77 -24.70
CA PHE A 783 -15.95 0.20 -23.63
C PHE A 783 -16.20 -0.41 -22.25
N SER A 784 -17.26 -1.22 -22.10
CA SER A 784 -17.53 -1.96 -20.85
C SER A 784 -16.41 -2.95 -20.51
N PHE A 785 -15.86 -3.66 -21.52
CA PHE A 785 -14.71 -4.53 -21.33
C PHE A 785 -13.43 -3.76 -20.98
N LEU A 786 -13.25 -2.54 -21.49
CA LEU A 786 -12.10 -1.69 -21.17
C LEU A 786 -12.16 -1.19 -19.72
N LEU A 787 -13.34 -0.83 -19.21
CA LEU A 787 -13.53 -0.49 -17.79
C LEU A 787 -13.25 -1.69 -16.88
N ALA A 788 -13.77 -2.87 -17.21
CA ALA A 788 -13.49 -4.09 -16.44
C ALA A 788 -12.01 -4.50 -16.54
N GLY A 789 -11.43 -4.41 -17.73
CA GLY A 789 -10.03 -4.74 -17.98
C GLY A 789 -9.04 -3.73 -17.39
N SER A 790 -9.46 -2.48 -17.17
CA SER A 790 -8.61 -1.47 -16.54
C SER A 790 -8.24 -1.86 -15.12
N VAL A 791 -9.07 -2.65 -14.43
CA VAL A 791 -8.76 -3.15 -13.08
C VAL A 791 -7.41 -3.85 -13.00
N ILE A 792 -7.15 -4.77 -13.93
CA ILE A 792 -5.88 -5.51 -13.93
C ILE A 792 -4.73 -4.60 -14.36
N ILE A 793 -4.96 -3.73 -15.36
CA ILE A 793 -3.94 -2.83 -15.89
C ILE A 793 -3.55 -1.74 -14.89
N GLU A 794 -4.49 -1.22 -14.13
CA GLU A 794 -4.25 -0.28 -13.04
C GLU A 794 -3.40 -0.92 -11.94
N ASN A 795 -3.54 -2.22 -11.67
CA ASN A 795 -2.65 -2.92 -10.73
C ASN A 795 -1.24 -3.08 -11.31
N VAL A 796 -1.10 -3.48 -12.58
CA VAL A 796 0.22 -3.68 -13.22
C VAL A 796 1.01 -2.36 -13.31
N PHE A 797 0.36 -1.28 -13.73
CA PHE A 797 0.97 0.06 -13.80
C PHE A 797 0.75 0.87 -12.51
N TYR A 798 0.31 0.24 -11.43
CA TYR A 798 0.17 0.88 -10.13
C TYR A 798 -0.60 2.22 -10.13
N LEU A 799 -1.60 2.36 -11.00
CA LEU A 799 -2.39 3.58 -11.15
C LEU A 799 -3.39 3.70 -9.98
N PRO A 800 -3.54 4.89 -9.37
CA PRO A 800 -4.53 5.13 -8.33
C PRO A 800 -5.92 5.31 -8.96
N GLY A 801 -6.43 4.24 -9.57
CA GLY A 801 -7.76 4.17 -10.18
C GLY A 801 -8.74 3.32 -9.36
N ILE A 802 -9.96 3.20 -9.89
CA ILE A 802 -11.08 2.52 -9.26
C ILE A 802 -10.79 1.04 -9.09
N GLY A 803 -10.21 0.40 -10.12
CA GLY A 803 -9.98 -1.03 -10.10
C GLY A 803 -8.93 -1.45 -9.08
N ARG A 804 -7.89 -0.63 -8.92
CA ARG A 804 -6.92 -0.83 -7.85
C ARG A 804 -7.56 -0.64 -6.46
N LEU A 805 -8.42 0.37 -6.31
CA LEU A 805 -9.15 0.60 -5.05
C LEU A 805 -10.02 -0.61 -4.67
N VAL A 806 -10.68 -1.28 -5.62
CA VAL A 806 -11.43 -2.53 -5.34
C VAL A 806 -10.54 -3.58 -4.69
N PHE A 807 -9.37 -3.84 -5.29
CA PHE A 807 -8.46 -4.87 -4.79
C PHE A 807 -7.97 -4.54 -3.38
N GLN A 808 -7.62 -3.27 -3.14
CA GLN A 808 -7.20 -2.79 -1.82
C GLN A 808 -8.31 -2.93 -0.79
N SER A 809 -9.53 -2.52 -1.12
CA SER A 809 -10.67 -2.61 -0.21
C SER A 809 -11.08 -4.05 0.08
N ILE A 810 -10.93 -4.98 -0.87
CA ILE A 810 -11.12 -6.41 -0.60
C ILE A 810 -10.05 -6.92 0.36
N ALA A 811 -8.78 -6.60 0.12
CA ALA A 811 -7.67 -7.03 0.96
C ALA A 811 -7.78 -6.48 2.40
N GLN A 812 -8.23 -5.23 2.54
CA GLN A 812 -8.44 -4.54 3.82
C GLN A 812 -9.81 -4.83 4.45
N ARG A 813 -10.67 -5.58 3.77
CA ARG A 813 -12.06 -5.90 4.16
C ARG A 813 -12.94 -4.66 4.38
N ASP A 814 -12.72 -3.59 3.62
CA ASP A 814 -13.57 -2.41 3.60
C ASP A 814 -14.78 -2.63 2.70
N LEU A 815 -15.77 -3.37 3.22
CA LEU A 815 -16.91 -3.85 2.44
C LEU A 815 -17.78 -2.71 1.89
N ILE A 816 -17.88 -1.57 2.58
CA ILE A 816 -18.63 -0.39 2.11
C ILE A 816 -18.01 0.15 0.83
N VAL A 817 -16.68 0.25 0.79
CA VAL A 817 -15.96 0.72 -0.40
C VAL A 817 -16.09 -0.30 -1.53
N VAL A 818 -15.97 -1.60 -1.25
CA VAL A 818 -16.17 -2.66 -2.25
C VAL A 818 -17.55 -2.57 -2.87
N GLU A 819 -18.61 -2.49 -2.06
CA GLU A 819 -20.00 -2.39 -2.51
C GLU A 819 -20.21 -1.18 -3.43
N SER A 820 -19.73 -0.03 -2.96
CA SER A 820 -19.84 1.25 -3.66
C SER A 820 -19.15 1.21 -5.01
N ILE A 821 -17.93 0.66 -5.07
CA ILE A 821 -17.21 0.56 -6.34
C ILE A 821 -17.88 -0.41 -7.30
N VAL A 822 -18.28 -1.59 -6.84
CA VAL A 822 -18.95 -2.59 -7.69
C VAL A 822 -20.24 -1.99 -8.27
N LEU A 823 -21.01 -1.26 -7.46
CA LEU A 823 -22.20 -0.56 -7.93
C LEU A 823 -21.86 0.51 -8.99
N VAL A 824 -20.83 1.33 -8.78
CA VAL A 824 -20.38 2.34 -9.75
C VAL A 824 -19.92 1.70 -11.06
N LEU A 825 -19.21 0.57 -11.00
CA LEU A 825 -18.78 -0.18 -12.18
C LEU A 825 -19.99 -0.74 -12.94
N VAL A 826 -20.94 -1.37 -12.25
CA VAL A 826 -22.17 -1.87 -12.87
C VAL A 826 -22.99 -0.74 -13.48
N PHE A 827 -23.14 0.36 -12.74
CA PHE A 827 -23.83 1.56 -13.23
C PHE A 827 -23.17 2.11 -14.49
N SER A 828 -21.84 2.17 -14.52
CA SER A 828 -21.09 2.62 -15.70
C SER A 828 -21.35 1.72 -16.91
N VAL A 829 -21.33 0.39 -16.72
CA VAL A 829 -21.61 -0.59 -17.79
C VAL A 829 -23.04 -0.46 -18.30
N VAL A 830 -24.01 -0.29 -17.40
CA VAL A 830 -25.43 -0.17 -17.75
C VAL A 830 -25.71 1.16 -18.47
N ILE A 831 -25.10 2.26 -18.04
CA ILE A 831 -25.17 3.55 -18.76
C ILE A 831 -24.61 3.42 -20.17
N VAL A 832 -23.46 2.78 -20.31
CA VAL A 832 -22.83 2.59 -21.63
C VAL A 832 -23.74 1.77 -22.53
N ALA A 833 -24.29 0.66 -22.03
CA ALA A 833 -25.30 -0.14 -22.73
C ALA A 833 -26.48 0.72 -23.20
N PHE A 834 -27.02 1.56 -22.31
CA PHE A 834 -28.11 2.49 -22.63
C PHE A 834 -27.71 3.50 -23.72
N LEU A 835 -26.51 4.08 -23.66
CA LEU A 835 -26.02 5.02 -24.67
C LEU A 835 -25.84 4.36 -26.05
N ILE A 836 -25.46 3.08 -26.09
CA ILE A 836 -25.35 2.32 -27.35
C ILE A 836 -26.72 2.02 -27.93
N ASP A 837 -27.68 1.60 -27.09
CA ASP A 837 -29.07 1.42 -27.49
C ASP A 837 -29.64 2.70 -28.11
N LEU A 838 -29.26 3.84 -27.54
CA LEU A 838 -29.61 5.15 -28.05
C LEU A 838 -28.93 5.46 -29.40
N ALA A 839 -27.65 5.14 -29.54
CA ALA A 839 -26.90 5.32 -30.78
C ALA A 839 -27.49 4.48 -31.94
N TYR A 840 -28.00 3.27 -31.69
CA TYR A 840 -28.69 2.48 -32.71
C TYR A 840 -29.93 3.17 -33.27
N ALA A 841 -30.71 3.86 -32.44
CA ALA A 841 -31.88 4.60 -32.91
C ALA A 841 -31.51 5.72 -33.90
N ILE A 842 -30.29 6.27 -33.80
CA ILE A 842 -29.75 7.24 -34.76
C ILE A 842 -29.38 6.56 -36.08
N VAL A 843 -28.71 5.41 -36.00
CA VAL A 843 -28.08 4.75 -37.16
C VAL A 843 -29.07 3.90 -37.96
N ASP A 844 -30.02 3.23 -37.31
CA ASP A 844 -31.09 2.45 -37.96
C ASP A 844 -32.48 3.11 -37.77
N PRO A 845 -33.04 3.75 -38.81
CA PRO A 845 -34.37 4.34 -38.77
C PRO A 845 -35.51 3.34 -38.52
N ARG A 846 -35.30 2.03 -38.76
CA ARG A 846 -36.34 0.99 -38.64
C ARG A 846 -36.72 0.72 -37.19
N LEU A 847 -35.76 0.85 -36.27
CA LEU A 847 -35.95 0.67 -34.83
C LEU A 847 -36.83 1.76 -34.20
N ARG A 848 -37.03 2.89 -34.89
CA ARG A 848 -37.82 4.04 -34.40
C ARG A 848 -39.32 3.79 -34.32
N ARG A 849 -39.84 2.78 -35.04
CA ARG A 849 -41.29 2.51 -35.18
C ARG A 849 -41.78 1.25 -34.45
N GLN A 850 -40.90 0.44 -33.87
CA GLN A 850 -41.29 -0.83 -33.25
C GLN A 850 -41.97 -0.69 -31.88
N GLY A 851 -41.84 0.44 -31.19
CA GLY A 851 -42.49 0.69 -29.88
C GLY A 851 -44.00 0.97 -29.92
N ALA A 852 -44.69 0.77 -31.05
CA ALA A 852 -46.13 1.03 -31.20
C ALA A 852 -46.97 -0.23 -31.51
N ARG A 853 -46.38 -1.44 -31.45
CA ARG A 853 -47.08 -2.71 -31.75
C ARG A 853 -46.72 -3.90 -30.84
N SER A 854 -46.18 -3.67 -29.66
CA SER A 854 -46.03 -4.71 -28.63
C SER A 854 -46.56 -4.23 -27.29
#